data_AF-A0A8K0I4Z2-F1
#
_entry.id   AF-A0A8K0I4Z2-F1
#
_cell.length_a   1.000
_cell.length_b   1.000
_cell.length_c   1.000
_cell.angle_alpha   90.00
_cell.angle_beta   90.00
_cell.angle_gamma   90.00
#
_symmetry.space_group_name_H-M   'P 1'
#
loop_
_entity.id
_entity.type
_entity.pdbx_description
1 polymer ?
#
loop_
_entity_poly.entity_id
_entity_poly.type
_entity_poly.pdbx_seq_one_letter_code
_entity_poly.pdbx_strand_id
1 'polypeptide(L)'
;MEVLTRVELDLAYSSEKLLNLEILFMQVSGRASDIEAPITEYVEDISNESIEKALEFDALSGILKAELKELDKFMSSLQMEITDAHKKLYHGDPLEESSTEIEEKLHDAQESLKQFQDVIADIIMQSAKFERTLAFGRCKSWTGKDEDAENDHLSSMNGKWKLQTVDQQRHVLQMLEKSLARELDLEKKLSNSRSLEEDLKLKLHNAEWESYFMEKSIEMILEKLFEAENAAELFLGISKELMGKLQSVQLNLNASMHRECEMKSKLQKCMMKLSAEENGLKTSLKGAEDNCTLAGSEVLTLMEKVRALEQRLGESDIQLRVAKASLEDGQEQQSLLRSELCQLENVIDGLKENVLKTESRAESAEARFAELTKANMELNEEIGLLGNSGPEKAMLLERKLKESDAQLEHAKASVEAIEEQQNMLYAALSDMENIIEDLKGKVAKAETRAENAEAKCTLLTETNLELNEELGFVRSRLECLETSLHQADVAKMTTAKDIGIRSKIITDLVMKLALERERFQLQISALRKKNKILAERCRTKDHTQITLSHKGNDDDDNEFGILKQSEEALTESSTTDFQVQKSSVAMPVHDAGMETTVSAENSTGAESEIGTVRTIEATQLTPKFLIMALLVLLVSALTFYVYRQESSDA
;
A
#
# COMPACT_ATOMS: atom_id res chain seq x y z
N MET A 1 22.02 14.90 8.58
CA MET A 1 21.33 13.59 8.47
C MET A 1 20.57 13.47 7.15
N GLU A 2 19.47 14.18 6.92
CA GLU A 2 18.64 14.08 5.70
C GLU A 2 19.42 14.05 4.36
N VAL A 3 20.36 14.97 4.15
CA VAL A 3 21.20 15.01 2.93
C VAL A 3 22.10 13.78 2.79
N LEU A 4 22.61 13.23 3.90
CA LEU A 4 23.41 11.99 3.87
C LEU A 4 22.52 10.80 3.49
N THR A 5 21.34 10.66 4.10
CA THR A 5 20.40 9.58 3.75
C THR A 5 19.91 9.67 2.30
N ARG A 6 19.84 10.88 1.71
CA ARG A 6 19.58 11.03 0.26
C ARG A 6 20.76 10.56 -0.58
N VAL A 7 21.98 11.00 -0.26
CA VAL A 7 23.21 10.55 -0.93
C VAL A 7 23.37 9.03 -0.86
N GLU A 8 23.09 8.40 0.28
CA GLU A 8 23.13 6.95 0.46
C GLU A 8 22.12 6.22 -0.45
N LEU A 9 20.88 6.74 -0.57
CA LEU A 9 19.85 6.21 -1.46
C LEU A 9 20.18 6.41 -2.96
N ASP A 10 20.64 7.60 -3.34
CA ASP A 10 21.05 7.91 -4.72
C ASP A 10 22.27 7.07 -5.16
N LEU A 11 23.19 6.80 -4.24
CA LEU A 11 24.34 5.92 -4.46
C LEU A 11 23.91 4.44 -4.59
N ALA A 12 22.95 3.98 -3.78
CA ALA A 12 22.39 2.63 -3.89
C ALA A 12 21.64 2.43 -5.23
N TYR A 13 20.81 3.39 -5.62
CA TYR A 13 20.15 3.43 -6.93
C TYR A 13 21.18 3.43 -8.08
N SER A 14 22.26 4.21 -7.94
CA SER A 14 23.33 4.24 -8.94
C SER A 14 24.06 2.90 -9.07
N SER A 15 24.27 2.19 -7.96
CA SER A 15 24.85 0.84 -7.94
C SER A 15 23.97 -0.17 -8.68
N GLU A 16 22.66 -0.17 -8.42
CA GLU A 16 21.70 -1.04 -9.12
C GLU A 16 21.59 -0.70 -10.62
N LYS A 17 21.50 0.60 -10.98
CA LYS A 17 21.47 1.03 -12.38
C LYS A 17 22.78 0.68 -13.11
N LEU A 18 23.93 0.80 -12.44
CA LEU A 18 25.23 0.41 -13.01
C LEU A 18 25.31 -1.10 -13.27
N LEU A 19 24.93 -1.94 -12.29
CA LEU A 19 24.92 -3.41 -12.44
C LEU A 19 24.02 -3.86 -13.61
N ASN A 20 22.85 -3.23 -13.75
CA ASN A 20 21.95 -3.50 -14.89
C ASN A 20 22.58 -3.09 -16.25
N LEU A 21 23.39 -2.02 -16.28
CA LEU A 21 24.11 -1.61 -17.49
C LEU A 21 25.36 -2.46 -17.77
N GLU A 22 26.01 -3.05 -16.76
CA GLU A 22 27.04 -4.07 -16.96
C GLU A 22 26.45 -5.33 -17.60
N ILE A 23 25.27 -5.78 -17.15
CA ILE A 23 24.55 -6.91 -17.74
C ILE A 23 24.17 -6.61 -19.20
N LEU A 24 23.65 -5.41 -19.49
CA LEU A 24 23.34 -4.98 -20.86
C LEU A 24 24.61 -4.89 -21.73
N PHE A 25 25.71 -4.34 -21.21
CA PHE A 25 27.00 -4.31 -21.90
C PHE A 25 27.51 -5.72 -22.21
N MET A 26 27.37 -6.68 -21.30
CA MET A 26 27.74 -8.08 -21.53
C MET A 26 26.91 -8.70 -22.67
N GLN A 27 25.60 -8.45 -22.72
CA GLN A 27 24.73 -8.91 -23.81
C GLN A 27 25.08 -8.27 -25.16
N VAL A 28 25.34 -6.96 -25.19
CA VAL A 28 25.77 -6.24 -26.40
C VAL A 28 27.14 -6.76 -26.87
N SER A 29 28.09 -7.00 -25.96
CA SER A 29 29.43 -7.50 -26.27
C SER A 29 29.44 -8.92 -26.83
N GLY A 30 28.57 -9.80 -26.32
CA GLY A 30 28.34 -11.13 -26.90
C GLY A 30 27.84 -11.04 -28.35
N ARG A 31 26.79 -10.24 -28.58
CA ARG A 31 26.20 -10.02 -29.91
C ARG A 31 27.15 -9.32 -30.89
N ALA A 32 28.03 -8.45 -30.42
CA ALA A 32 29.10 -7.87 -31.23
C ALA A 32 30.04 -8.96 -31.76
N SER A 33 30.36 -9.95 -30.91
CA SER A 33 31.24 -11.08 -31.25
C SER A 33 30.60 -12.02 -32.28
N ASP A 34 29.28 -12.23 -32.21
CA ASP A 34 28.52 -12.98 -33.21
C ASP A 34 28.51 -12.31 -34.60
N ILE A 35 28.60 -10.97 -34.64
CA ILE A 35 28.61 -10.15 -35.87
C ILE A 35 30.04 -9.98 -36.42
N GLU A 36 31.06 -9.97 -35.56
CA GLU A 36 32.48 -9.85 -35.93
C GLU A 36 33.12 -11.21 -36.31
N ALA A 37 32.38 -12.32 -36.16
CA ALA A 37 32.74 -13.62 -36.72
C ALA A 37 32.98 -13.49 -38.24
N PRO A 38 34.02 -14.13 -38.81
CA PRO A 38 34.43 -13.88 -40.18
C PRO A 38 33.34 -14.32 -41.16
N ILE A 39 32.77 -13.36 -41.89
CA ILE A 39 31.99 -13.61 -43.10
C ILE A 39 32.94 -14.22 -44.14
N THR A 40 33.08 -15.54 -44.09
CA THR A 40 33.85 -16.31 -45.05
C THR A 40 33.27 -16.10 -46.45
N GLU A 41 34.17 -15.73 -47.36
CA GLU A 41 33.97 -15.63 -48.81
C GLU A 41 32.97 -16.68 -49.36
N TYR A 42 32.10 -16.27 -50.29
CA TYR A 42 31.07 -17.09 -50.97
C TYR A 42 29.78 -17.44 -50.20
N VAL A 43 29.02 -16.43 -49.77
CA VAL A 43 27.54 -16.51 -49.70
C VAL A 43 26.96 -15.28 -50.40
N GLU A 44 26.09 -15.49 -51.39
CA GLU A 44 25.57 -14.41 -52.27
C GLU A 44 24.20 -13.86 -51.82
N ASP A 45 23.56 -14.49 -50.82
CA ASP A 45 22.31 -14.06 -50.19
C ASP A 45 22.54 -13.61 -48.73
N ILE A 46 22.22 -12.34 -48.43
CA ILE A 46 22.16 -11.85 -47.05
C ILE A 46 20.84 -12.33 -46.44
N SER A 47 20.90 -13.30 -45.51
CA SER A 47 19.71 -13.77 -44.79
C SER A 47 19.04 -12.65 -43.99
N ASN A 48 17.71 -12.58 -44.03
CA ASN A 48 16.93 -11.65 -43.21
C ASN A 48 17.27 -11.75 -41.71
N GLU A 49 17.61 -12.96 -41.23
CA GLU A 49 18.02 -13.22 -39.84
C GLU A 49 19.31 -12.49 -39.46
N SER A 50 20.23 -12.28 -40.42
CA SER A 50 21.46 -11.50 -40.21
C SER A 50 21.16 -10.00 -40.12
N ILE A 51 20.20 -9.51 -40.91
CA ILE A 51 19.73 -8.11 -40.87
C ILE A 51 19.00 -7.84 -39.55
N GLU A 52 18.14 -8.76 -39.11
CA GLU A 52 17.42 -8.67 -37.83
C GLU A 52 18.37 -8.61 -36.63
N LYS A 53 19.37 -9.52 -36.57
CA LYS A 53 20.41 -9.50 -35.53
C LYS A 53 21.27 -8.24 -35.55
N ALA A 54 21.58 -7.70 -36.73
CA ALA A 54 22.32 -6.43 -36.86
C ALA A 54 21.51 -5.21 -36.37
N LEU A 55 20.20 -5.18 -36.64
CA LEU A 55 19.29 -4.14 -36.14
C LEU A 55 19.06 -4.24 -34.63
N GLU A 56 18.94 -5.47 -34.10
CA GLU A 56 18.85 -5.72 -32.66
C GLU A 56 20.12 -5.25 -31.93
N PHE A 57 21.30 -5.49 -32.51
CA PHE A 57 22.57 -5.01 -31.99
C PHE A 57 22.70 -3.48 -32.02
N ASP A 58 22.35 -2.83 -33.14
CA ASP A 58 22.36 -1.36 -33.28
C ASP A 58 21.42 -0.70 -32.24
N ALA A 59 20.21 -1.27 -32.05
CA ALA A 59 19.25 -0.81 -31.06
C ALA A 59 19.76 -0.98 -29.61
N LEU A 60 20.26 -2.16 -29.23
CA LEU A 60 20.77 -2.42 -27.88
C LEU A 60 22.03 -1.58 -27.58
N SER A 61 22.91 -1.38 -28.56
CA SER A 61 24.08 -0.50 -28.44
C SER A 61 23.67 0.96 -28.25
N GLY A 62 22.64 1.42 -28.99
CA GLY A 62 22.05 2.74 -28.84
C GLY A 62 21.43 2.98 -27.46
N ILE A 63 20.67 2.01 -26.94
CA ILE A 63 20.08 2.06 -25.59
C ILE A 63 21.18 2.15 -24.52
N LEU A 64 22.16 1.23 -24.56
CA LEU A 64 23.29 1.21 -23.63
C LEU A 64 24.02 2.56 -23.60
N LYS A 65 24.30 3.14 -24.77
CA LYS A 65 24.97 4.43 -24.89
C LYS A 65 24.13 5.62 -24.38
N ALA A 66 22.80 5.56 -24.49
CA ALA A 66 21.91 6.58 -23.96
C ALA A 66 21.87 6.52 -22.42
N GLU A 67 21.67 5.33 -21.85
CA GLU A 67 21.59 5.11 -20.40
C GLU A 67 22.91 5.42 -19.68
N LEU A 68 24.06 4.99 -20.22
CA LEU A 68 25.38 5.33 -19.66
C LEU A 68 25.62 6.85 -19.60
N LYS A 69 25.15 7.59 -20.60
CA LYS A 69 25.25 9.06 -20.64
C LYS A 69 24.29 9.75 -19.67
N GLU A 70 23.12 9.15 -19.41
CA GLU A 70 22.22 9.64 -18.36
C GLU A 70 22.83 9.39 -16.98
N LEU A 71 23.38 8.20 -16.74
CA LEU A 71 24.01 7.84 -15.47
C LEU A 71 25.26 8.70 -15.20
N ASP A 72 26.16 8.91 -16.18
CA ASP A 72 27.30 9.84 -16.09
C ASP A 72 26.88 11.27 -15.67
N LYS A 73 25.79 11.76 -16.25
CA LYS A 73 25.19 13.06 -15.88
C LYS A 73 24.59 13.04 -14.46
N PHE A 74 23.97 11.93 -14.05
CA PHE A 74 23.48 11.76 -12.68
C PHE A 74 24.63 11.74 -11.66
N MET A 75 25.69 10.99 -11.92
CA MET A 75 26.90 10.95 -11.09
C MET A 75 27.55 12.34 -10.97
N SER A 76 27.59 13.10 -12.07
CA SER A 76 28.05 14.50 -12.07
C SER A 76 27.20 15.42 -11.17
N SER A 77 25.90 15.12 -11.02
CA SER A 77 25.00 15.85 -10.11
C SER A 77 25.21 15.43 -8.65
N LEU A 78 25.27 14.11 -8.38
CA LEU A 78 25.52 13.56 -7.05
C LEU A 78 26.88 14.00 -6.50
N GLN A 79 27.91 14.10 -7.35
CA GLN A 79 29.23 14.63 -6.98
C GLN A 79 29.17 16.09 -6.55
N MET A 80 28.32 16.90 -7.20
CA MET A 80 28.11 18.30 -6.81
C MET A 80 27.40 18.39 -5.45
N GLU A 81 26.44 17.50 -5.18
CA GLU A 81 25.72 17.42 -3.91
C GLU A 81 26.62 16.99 -2.74
N ILE A 82 27.41 15.91 -2.89
CA ILE A 82 28.39 15.50 -1.87
C ILE A 82 29.40 16.62 -1.60
N THR A 83 29.84 17.32 -2.65
CA THR A 83 30.76 18.47 -2.52
C THR A 83 30.10 19.67 -1.80
N ASP A 84 28.78 19.84 -1.90
CA ASP A 84 28.02 20.87 -1.18
C ASP A 84 27.75 20.46 0.28
N ALA A 85 27.47 19.19 0.53
CA ALA A 85 27.34 18.61 1.88
C ALA A 85 28.64 18.77 2.69
N HIS A 86 29.80 18.42 2.11
CA HIS A 86 31.12 18.67 2.72
C HIS A 86 31.33 20.15 3.08
N LYS A 87 30.98 21.09 2.18
CA LYS A 87 31.11 22.54 2.46
C LYS A 87 30.20 23.02 3.60
N LYS A 88 28.99 22.46 3.71
CA LYS A 88 28.04 22.79 4.78
C LYS A 88 28.55 22.32 6.15
N LEU A 89 29.17 21.14 6.22
CA LEU A 89 29.80 20.62 7.44
C LEU A 89 31.04 21.43 7.84
N TYR A 90 31.86 21.85 6.86
CA TYR A 90 33.03 22.72 7.09
C TYR A 90 32.69 24.14 7.60
N HIS A 91 31.40 24.47 7.69
CA HIS A 91 30.88 25.70 8.30
C HIS A 91 30.08 25.46 9.60
N GLY A 92 29.99 24.22 10.07
CA GLY A 92 29.48 23.87 11.40
C GLY A 92 30.52 24.05 12.52
N ASP A 93 30.07 23.98 13.77
CA ASP A 93 30.96 24.08 14.94
C ASP A 93 31.53 22.67 15.25
N PRO A 94 32.86 22.41 15.24
CA PRO A 94 33.42 21.05 15.10
C PRO A 94 33.36 20.15 16.35
N LEU A 95 32.42 20.36 17.27
CA LEU A 95 32.45 19.80 18.63
C LEU A 95 31.48 18.64 18.87
N GLU A 96 30.79 18.16 17.84
CA GLU A 96 29.78 17.09 17.94
C GLU A 96 30.28 15.79 17.29
N GLU A 97 30.28 14.68 18.03
CA GLU A 97 30.77 13.36 17.55
C GLU A 97 29.97 12.86 16.32
N SER A 98 28.72 13.30 16.20
CA SER A 98 27.85 13.08 15.04
C SER A 98 28.37 13.74 13.75
N SER A 99 29.10 14.86 13.85
CA SER A 99 29.67 15.54 12.67
C SER A 99 30.81 14.75 12.06
N THR A 100 31.64 14.10 12.88
CA THR A 100 32.74 13.25 12.41
C THR A 100 32.24 11.98 11.73
N GLU A 101 31.17 11.36 12.25
CA GLU A 101 30.54 10.18 11.61
C GLU A 101 29.92 10.53 10.24
N ILE A 102 29.32 11.72 10.12
CA ILE A 102 28.74 12.20 8.85
C ILE A 102 29.84 12.57 7.84
N GLU A 103 30.97 13.14 8.29
CA GLU A 103 32.12 13.43 7.42
C GLU A 103 32.80 12.15 6.89
N GLU A 104 32.96 11.12 7.74
CA GLU A 104 33.46 9.79 7.34
C GLU A 104 32.55 9.15 6.27
N LYS A 105 31.23 9.11 6.51
CA LYS A 105 30.27 8.54 5.55
C LYS A 105 30.16 9.29 4.23
N LEU A 106 30.32 10.62 4.23
CA LEU A 106 30.41 11.39 2.98
C LEU A 106 31.73 11.16 2.23
N HIS A 107 32.81 10.81 2.94
CA HIS A 107 34.06 10.38 2.32
C HIS A 107 33.90 9.03 1.62
N ASP A 108 33.32 8.05 2.31
CA ASP A 108 33.01 6.71 1.76
C ASP A 108 32.07 6.80 0.54
N ALA A 109 31.05 7.66 0.62
CA ALA A 109 30.15 7.93 -0.50
C ALA A 109 30.88 8.60 -1.68
N GLN A 110 31.84 9.49 -1.42
CA GLN A 110 32.64 10.14 -2.46
C GLN A 110 33.63 9.16 -3.12
N GLU A 111 34.22 8.23 -2.36
CA GLU A 111 35.06 7.18 -2.94
C GLU A 111 34.23 6.19 -3.76
N SER A 112 33.08 5.74 -3.25
CA SER A 112 32.15 4.85 -3.95
C SER A 112 31.64 5.45 -5.26
N LEU A 113 31.23 6.73 -5.23
CA LEU A 113 30.83 7.48 -6.42
C LEU A 113 31.95 7.56 -7.45
N LYS A 114 33.20 7.75 -7.01
CA LYS A 114 34.36 7.76 -7.91
C LYS A 114 34.62 6.38 -8.53
N GLN A 115 34.52 5.30 -7.75
CA GLN A 115 34.64 3.94 -8.29
C GLN A 115 33.59 3.68 -9.39
N PHE A 116 32.35 4.11 -9.18
CA PHE A 116 31.30 4.04 -10.20
C PHE A 116 31.59 4.93 -11.43
N GLN A 117 32.12 6.14 -11.26
CA GLN A 117 32.58 6.98 -12.37
C GLN A 117 33.69 6.31 -13.19
N ASP A 118 34.68 5.69 -12.53
CA ASP A 118 35.79 4.97 -13.19
C ASP A 118 35.27 3.74 -13.98
N VAL A 119 34.27 3.00 -13.45
CA VAL A 119 33.62 1.88 -14.15
C VAL A 119 32.79 2.36 -15.35
N ILE A 120 31.96 3.40 -15.19
CA ILE A 120 31.17 3.99 -16.27
C ILE A 120 32.09 4.46 -17.41
N ALA A 121 33.24 5.06 -17.07
CA ALA A 121 34.24 5.50 -18.05
C ALA A 121 34.85 4.32 -18.84
N ASP A 122 35.12 3.17 -18.21
CA ASP A 122 35.56 1.98 -18.94
C ASP A 122 34.43 1.44 -19.84
N ILE A 123 33.20 1.27 -19.36
CA ILE A 123 32.09 0.77 -20.20
C ILE A 123 31.85 1.69 -21.41
N ILE A 124 31.96 3.02 -21.25
CA ILE A 124 31.91 3.98 -22.37
C ILE A 124 33.10 3.78 -23.33
N MET A 125 34.32 3.58 -22.83
CA MET A 125 35.51 3.31 -23.65
C MET A 125 35.43 1.96 -24.39
N GLN A 126 34.90 0.91 -23.76
CA GLN A 126 34.69 -0.39 -24.38
C GLN A 126 33.58 -0.34 -25.42
N SER A 127 32.44 0.29 -25.12
CA SER A 127 31.30 0.39 -26.05
C SER A 127 31.59 1.24 -27.28
N ALA A 128 32.50 2.22 -27.19
CA ALA A 128 33.04 2.93 -28.36
C ALA A 128 33.79 2.01 -29.38
N LYS A 129 34.02 0.73 -29.06
CA LYS A 129 34.47 -0.26 -30.04
C LYS A 129 33.34 -0.71 -30.98
N PHE A 130 32.11 -0.82 -30.48
CA PHE A 130 30.95 -1.29 -31.25
C PHE A 130 30.62 -0.36 -32.43
N GLU A 131 30.80 0.96 -32.28
CA GLU A 131 30.65 1.92 -33.38
C GLU A 131 31.59 1.64 -34.56
N ARG A 132 32.78 1.08 -34.29
CA ARG A 132 33.76 0.71 -35.33
C ARG A 132 33.34 -0.54 -36.09
N THR A 133 32.70 -1.49 -35.41
CA THR A 133 32.10 -2.69 -36.02
C THR A 133 30.89 -2.31 -36.88
N LEU A 134 30.00 -1.45 -36.37
CA LEU A 134 28.85 -0.90 -37.10
C LEU A 134 29.27 -0.11 -38.36
N ALA A 135 30.35 0.66 -38.28
CA ALA A 135 30.90 1.39 -39.42
C ALA A 135 31.34 0.47 -40.58
N PHE A 136 31.77 -0.76 -40.29
CA PHE A 136 32.18 -1.74 -41.30
C PHE A 136 30.97 -2.21 -42.13
N GLY A 137 29.83 -2.48 -41.49
CA GLY A 137 28.59 -2.86 -42.17
C GLY A 137 27.95 -1.75 -43.01
N ARG A 138 28.24 -0.47 -42.70
CA ARG A 138 27.65 0.68 -43.40
C ARG A 138 28.40 1.09 -44.69
N CYS A 139 29.60 0.57 -44.94
CA CYS A 139 30.52 1.09 -45.95
C CYS A 139 30.33 0.51 -47.37
N LYS A 140 29.13 0.66 -47.95
CA LYS A 140 28.93 0.46 -49.41
C LYS A 140 27.75 1.20 -50.05
N SER A 141 27.29 2.30 -49.45
CA SER A 141 26.21 3.11 -50.03
C SER A 141 26.40 4.62 -49.84
N TRP A 142 26.54 5.33 -50.96
CA TRP A 142 26.22 6.76 -51.15
C TRP A 142 27.10 7.81 -50.44
N THR A 143 28.34 7.96 -50.90
CA THR A 143 29.06 9.26 -50.89
C THR A 143 29.28 9.74 -52.33
N GLY A 144 28.23 10.32 -52.93
CA GLY A 144 28.32 10.84 -54.29
C GLY A 144 29.03 12.19 -54.36
N LYS A 145 30.19 12.23 -55.03
CA LYS A 145 30.74 13.42 -55.69
C LYS A 145 31.81 13.04 -56.72
N ASP A 146 31.55 13.46 -57.96
CA ASP A 146 32.46 13.88 -59.03
C ASP A 146 33.92 13.38 -59.00
N GLU A 147 34.30 12.53 -59.96
CA GLU A 147 35.19 12.91 -61.09
C GLU A 147 35.23 11.81 -62.18
N ASP A 148 35.77 12.13 -63.36
CA ASP A 148 35.55 11.40 -64.61
C ASP A 148 36.28 10.03 -64.73
N ALA A 149 35.58 9.04 -65.31
CA ALA A 149 36.19 7.92 -66.04
C ALA A 149 35.21 7.35 -67.10
N GLU A 150 35.71 6.99 -68.28
CA GLU A 150 34.88 6.56 -69.42
C GLU A 150 34.54 5.06 -69.43
N ASN A 151 33.46 4.77 -70.17
CA ASN A 151 33.24 3.60 -71.04
C ASN A 151 32.60 2.28 -70.54
N ASP A 152 31.74 1.81 -71.43
CA ASP A 152 31.14 0.49 -71.62
C ASP A 152 31.60 -0.69 -70.74
N HIS A 153 30.65 -1.26 -69.97
CA HIS A 153 30.10 -2.61 -70.25
C HIS A 153 28.93 -3.02 -69.30
N LEU A 154 27.91 -2.17 -69.09
CA LEU A 154 26.80 -2.44 -68.15
C LEU A 154 25.38 -2.45 -68.77
N SER A 155 25.23 -3.01 -69.99
CA SER A 155 23.92 -3.14 -70.66
C SER A 155 23.53 -4.59 -71.03
N SER A 156 23.60 -5.53 -70.07
CA SER A 156 23.06 -6.89 -70.27
C SER A 156 22.37 -7.56 -69.07
N MET A 157 22.23 -6.88 -67.91
CA MET A 157 21.63 -7.48 -66.70
C MET A 157 20.29 -6.85 -66.27
N ASN A 158 19.98 -5.62 -66.72
CA ASN A 158 18.81 -4.85 -66.30
C ASN A 158 17.47 -5.34 -66.91
N GLY A 159 17.50 -6.38 -67.77
CA GLY A 159 16.31 -6.98 -68.38
C GLY A 159 15.61 -8.04 -67.54
N LYS A 160 16.26 -8.58 -66.49
CA LYS A 160 15.80 -9.80 -65.79
C LYS A 160 15.07 -9.56 -64.47
N TRP A 161 15.34 -8.45 -63.80
CA TRP A 161 14.71 -8.08 -62.52
C TRP A 161 13.31 -7.47 -62.68
N LYS A 162 12.96 -7.02 -63.89
CA LYS A 162 11.71 -6.31 -64.20
C LYS A 162 10.45 -7.20 -64.26
N LEU A 163 10.54 -8.43 -63.74
CA LEU A 163 9.44 -9.39 -63.63
C LEU A 163 9.39 -10.12 -62.28
N GLN A 164 9.95 -9.55 -61.20
CA GLN A 164 9.27 -9.73 -59.91
C GLN A 164 7.89 -9.09 -60.04
N THR A 165 6.84 -9.87 -59.78
CA THR A 165 5.47 -9.51 -60.12
C THR A 165 5.04 -8.20 -59.44
N VAL A 166 4.22 -7.40 -60.14
CA VAL A 166 3.61 -6.18 -59.57
C VAL A 166 2.87 -6.51 -58.28
N ASP A 167 2.33 -7.72 -58.15
CA ASP A 167 1.70 -8.22 -56.93
C ASP A 167 2.65 -8.39 -55.73
N GLN A 168 3.94 -8.72 -55.94
CA GLN A 168 4.94 -8.70 -54.85
C GLN A 168 5.19 -7.26 -54.37
N GLN A 169 5.35 -6.30 -55.30
CA GLN A 169 5.52 -4.89 -54.93
C GLN A 169 4.26 -4.33 -54.23
N ARG A 170 3.06 -4.69 -54.71
CA ARG A 170 1.79 -4.37 -54.05
C ARG A 170 1.69 -5.00 -52.66
N HIS A 171 2.14 -6.24 -52.48
CA HIS A 171 2.12 -6.91 -51.18
C HIS A 171 3.06 -6.23 -50.18
N VAL A 172 4.29 -5.86 -50.59
CA VAL A 172 5.23 -5.09 -49.76
C VAL A 172 4.63 -3.73 -49.39
N LEU A 173 4.02 -3.00 -50.34
CA LEU A 173 3.36 -1.73 -50.05
C LEU A 173 2.19 -1.89 -49.05
N GLN A 174 1.36 -2.93 -49.19
CA GLN A 174 0.29 -3.23 -48.22
C GLN A 174 0.81 -3.67 -46.85
N MET A 175 1.98 -4.31 -46.79
CA MET A 175 2.65 -4.66 -45.52
C MET A 175 3.18 -3.40 -44.83
N LEU A 176 3.79 -2.47 -45.58
CA LEU A 176 4.26 -1.18 -45.08
C LEU A 176 3.09 -0.28 -44.64
N GLU A 177 2.01 -0.20 -45.41
CA GLU A 177 0.77 0.52 -45.06
C GLU A 177 0.17 -0.01 -43.75
N LYS A 178 0.11 -1.33 -43.58
CA LYS A 178 -0.28 -1.98 -42.31
C LYS A 178 0.72 -1.80 -41.18
N SER A 179 1.99 -1.53 -41.48
CA SER A 179 2.99 -1.20 -40.45
C SER A 179 2.79 0.22 -39.95
N LEU A 180 2.76 1.19 -40.86
CA LEU A 180 2.52 2.60 -40.56
C LEU A 180 1.18 2.82 -39.84
N ALA A 181 0.12 2.10 -40.23
CA ALA A 181 -1.17 2.18 -39.53
C ALA A 181 -1.12 1.65 -38.08
N ARG A 182 -0.25 0.69 -37.77
CA ARG A 182 -0.01 0.20 -36.40
C ARG A 182 0.92 1.14 -35.62
N GLU A 183 1.93 1.70 -36.29
CA GLU A 183 2.87 2.67 -35.74
C GLU A 183 2.14 3.95 -35.29
N LEU A 184 1.24 4.49 -36.11
CA LEU A 184 0.40 5.65 -35.75
C LEU A 184 -0.60 5.36 -34.62
N ASP A 185 -1.12 4.12 -34.52
CA ASP A 185 -1.96 3.70 -33.39
C ASP A 185 -1.14 3.56 -32.09
N LEU A 186 0.11 3.08 -32.18
CA LEU A 186 1.05 3.05 -31.05
C LEU A 186 1.50 4.45 -30.62
N GLU A 187 1.84 5.35 -31.55
CA GLU A 187 2.18 6.75 -31.26
C GLU A 187 1.00 7.48 -30.58
N LYS A 188 -0.23 7.25 -31.05
CA LYS A 188 -1.45 7.75 -30.41
C LYS A 188 -1.63 7.19 -28.99
N LYS A 189 -1.42 5.88 -28.79
CA LYS A 189 -1.49 5.25 -27.46
C LYS A 189 -0.42 5.78 -26.51
N LEU A 190 0.80 5.99 -26.99
CA LEU A 190 1.91 6.56 -26.22
C LEU A 190 1.62 8.03 -25.85
N SER A 191 1.05 8.79 -26.78
CA SER A 191 0.61 10.17 -26.52
C SER A 191 -0.50 10.24 -25.47
N ASN A 192 -1.51 9.36 -25.56
CA ASN A 192 -2.54 9.22 -24.55
C ASN A 192 -1.94 8.81 -23.19
N SER A 193 -1.00 7.86 -23.17
CA SER A 193 -0.32 7.40 -21.95
C SER A 193 0.43 8.54 -21.26
N ARG A 194 1.13 9.40 -22.02
CA ARG A 194 1.81 10.59 -21.48
C ARG A 194 0.81 11.59 -20.89
N SER A 195 -0.33 11.83 -21.56
CA SER A 195 -1.36 12.72 -20.99
C SER A 195 -2.00 12.17 -19.71
N LEU A 196 -2.08 10.84 -19.56
CA LEU A 196 -2.53 10.19 -18.32
C LEU A 196 -1.47 10.24 -17.22
N GLU A 197 -0.18 10.11 -17.57
CA GLU A 197 0.95 10.28 -16.66
C GLU A 197 1.00 11.72 -16.10
N GLU A 198 0.78 12.73 -16.95
CA GLU A 198 0.70 14.15 -16.56
C GLU A 198 -0.50 14.43 -15.62
N ASP A 199 -1.68 13.86 -15.90
CA ASP A 199 -2.88 13.93 -15.04
C ASP A 199 -2.67 13.21 -13.69
N LEU A 200 -2.09 12.01 -13.69
CA LEU A 200 -1.77 11.27 -12.46
C LEU A 200 -0.73 12.03 -11.61
N LYS A 201 0.26 12.66 -12.24
CA LYS A 201 1.26 13.49 -11.55
C LYS A 201 0.65 14.74 -10.91
N LEU A 202 -0.32 15.38 -11.58
CA LEU A 202 -1.06 16.50 -11.02
C LEU A 202 -1.92 16.06 -9.81
N LYS A 203 -2.58 14.91 -9.92
CA LYS A 203 -3.39 14.32 -8.84
C LYS A 203 -2.54 13.90 -7.64
N LEU A 204 -1.37 13.29 -7.87
CA LEU A 204 -0.42 12.95 -6.82
C LEU A 204 0.04 14.19 -6.05
N HIS A 205 0.50 15.22 -6.76
CA HIS A 205 0.90 16.49 -6.14
C HIS A 205 -0.25 17.16 -5.37
N ASN A 206 -1.50 17.06 -5.86
CA ASN A 206 -2.65 17.57 -5.12
C ASN A 206 -2.89 16.78 -3.80
N ALA A 207 -2.82 15.44 -3.85
CA ALA A 207 -2.96 14.59 -2.67
C ALA A 207 -1.83 14.79 -1.66
N GLU A 208 -0.59 15.03 -2.12
CA GLU A 208 0.55 15.40 -1.27
C GLU A 208 0.31 16.72 -0.54
N TRP A 209 -0.23 17.74 -1.23
CA TRP A 209 -0.60 19.02 -0.62
C TRP A 209 -1.77 18.92 0.37
N GLU A 210 -2.79 18.12 0.06
CA GLU A 210 -3.90 17.84 0.97
C GLU A 210 -3.41 17.09 2.22
N SER A 211 -2.52 16.12 2.06
CA SER A 211 -1.87 15.39 3.16
C SER A 211 -1.07 16.34 4.06
N TYR A 212 -0.23 17.21 3.48
CA TYR A 212 0.56 18.20 4.23
C TYR A 212 -0.33 19.17 5.03
N PHE A 213 -1.43 19.64 4.44
CA PHE A 213 -2.37 20.52 5.15
C PHE A 213 -3.12 19.78 6.28
N MET A 214 -3.47 18.50 6.05
CA MET A 214 -4.14 17.66 7.05
C MET A 214 -3.21 17.34 8.22
N GLU A 215 -1.97 16.94 7.95
CA GLU A 215 -0.93 16.68 8.96
C GLU A 215 -0.73 17.88 9.89
N LYS A 216 -0.54 19.06 9.32
CA LYS A 216 -0.39 20.32 10.09
C LYS A 216 -1.66 20.70 10.88
N SER A 217 -2.84 20.36 10.35
CA SER A 217 -4.10 20.57 11.06
C SER A 217 -4.24 19.63 12.25
N ILE A 218 -3.80 18.37 12.11
CA ILE A 218 -3.77 17.37 13.17
C ILE A 218 -2.73 17.76 14.24
N GLU A 219 -1.54 18.20 13.87
CA GLU A 219 -0.50 18.71 14.78
C GLU A 219 -1.05 19.82 15.68
N MET A 220 -1.68 20.84 15.08
CA MET A 220 -2.32 21.95 15.81
C MET A 220 -3.43 21.47 16.75
N ILE A 221 -4.25 20.49 16.34
CA ILE A 221 -5.32 19.93 17.17
C ILE A 221 -4.74 19.16 18.36
N LEU A 222 -3.66 18.39 18.15
CA LEU A 222 -2.97 17.64 19.21
C LEU A 222 -2.28 18.58 20.21
N GLU A 223 -1.61 19.65 19.75
CA GLU A 223 -1.04 20.68 20.63
C GLU A 223 -2.14 21.31 21.52
N LYS A 224 -3.27 21.71 20.92
CA LYS A 224 -4.38 22.34 21.64
C LYS A 224 -5.11 21.38 22.57
N LEU A 225 -5.17 20.09 22.24
CA LEU A 225 -5.67 19.04 23.13
C LEU A 225 -4.75 18.85 24.34
N PHE A 226 -3.43 18.81 24.12
CA PHE A 226 -2.44 18.70 25.19
C PHE A 226 -2.43 19.94 26.11
N GLU A 227 -2.55 21.15 25.57
CA GLU A 227 -2.76 22.38 26.38
C GLU A 227 -4.01 22.25 27.26
N ALA A 228 -5.13 21.79 26.70
CA ALA A 228 -6.39 21.64 27.42
C ALA A 228 -6.33 20.56 28.51
N GLU A 229 -5.65 19.44 28.27
CA GLU A 229 -5.47 18.36 29.25
C GLU A 229 -4.55 18.80 30.41
N ASN A 230 -3.46 19.51 30.12
CA ASN A 230 -2.60 20.12 31.15
C ASN A 230 -3.38 21.14 32.01
N ALA A 231 -4.22 21.98 31.37
CA ALA A 231 -5.10 22.89 32.09
C ALA A 231 -6.13 22.14 32.97
N ALA A 232 -6.67 21.03 32.48
CA ALA A 232 -7.61 20.20 33.23
C ALA A 232 -6.98 19.55 34.47
N GLU A 233 -5.78 18.99 34.40
CA GLU A 233 -5.10 18.46 35.60
C GLU A 233 -4.70 19.58 36.57
N LEU A 234 -4.33 20.77 36.07
CA LEU A 234 -4.09 21.94 36.93
C LEU A 234 -5.36 22.37 37.69
N PHE A 235 -6.52 22.43 37.03
CA PHE A 235 -7.80 22.67 37.69
C PHE A 235 -8.20 21.53 38.64
N LEU A 236 -7.88 20.28 38.31
CA LEU A 236 -8.10 19.14 39.18
C LEU A 236 -7.21 19.22 40.44
N GLY A 237 -5.96 19.63 40.31
CA GLY A 237 -5.05 19.94 41.42
C GLY A 237 -5.61 21.03 42.35
N ILE A 238 -6.06 22.15 41.77
CA ILE A 238 -6.70 23.24 42.53
C ILE A 238 -7.98 22.77 43.23
N SER A 239 -8.82 21.95 42.58
CA SER A 239 -10.05 21.44 43.21
C SER A 239 -9.78 20.46 44.35
N LYS A 240 -8.77 19.58 44.21
CA LYS A 240 -8.26 18.71 45.29
C LYS A 240 -7.80 19.55 46.50
N GLU A 241 -7.05 20.63 46.27
CA GLU A 241 -6.57 21.52 47.34
C GLU A 241 -7.72 22.30 48.02
N LEU A 242 -8.64 22.87 47.22
CA LEU A 242 -9.83 23.58 47.73
C LEU A 242 -10.74 22.66 48.54
N MET A 243 -10.90 21.39 48.13
CA MET A 243 -11.68 20.42 48.89
C MET A 243 -11.00 20.07 50.23
N GLY A 244 -9.68 19.95 50.27
CA GLY A 244 -8.93 19.78 51.52
C GLY A 244 -9.10 20.98 52.48
N LYS A 245 -9.03 22.21 51.94
CA LYS A 245 -9.30 23.44 52.71
C LYS A 245 -10.74 23.47 53.24
N LEU A 246 -11.74 23.13 52.41
CA LEU A 246 -13.15 23.08 52.80
C LEU A 246 -13.41 22.05 53.91
N GLN A 247 -12.86 20.84 53.80
CA GLN A 247 -12.95 19.81 54.84
C GLN A 247 -12.34 20.29 56.16
N SER A 248 -11.18 20.97 56.12
CA SER A 248 -10.57 21.55 57.31
C SER A 248 -11.45 22.63 57.95
N VAL A 249 -12.04 23.54 57.16
CA VAL A 249 -12.98 24.55 57.66
C VAL A 249 -14.23 23.91 58.27
N GLN A 250 -14.78 22.86 57.65
CA GLN A 250 -15.96 22.17 58.16
C GLN A 250 -15.69 21.41 59.48
N LEU A 251 -14.50 20.79 59.63
CA LEU A 251 -14.07 20.20 60.90
C LEU A 251 -13.91 21.27 62.00
N ASN A 252 -13.31 22.42 61.68
CA ASN A 252 -13.17 23.54 62.61
C ASN A 252 -14.53 24.12 63.03
N LEU A 253 -15.48 24.26 62.09
CA LEU A 253 -16.84 24.73 62.37
C LEU A 253 -17.59 23.76 63.29
N ASN A 254 -17.51 22.46 63.02
CA ASN A 254 -18.11 21.42 63.87
C ASN A 254 -17.54 21.43 65.29
N ALA A 255 -16.21 21.59 65.43
CA ALA A 255 -15.55 21.72 66.73
C ALA A 255 -15.95 23.02 67.47
N SER A 256 -16.18 24.12 66.74
CA SER A 256 -16.66 25.39 67.31
C SER A 256 -18.10 25.26 67.81
N MET A 257 -19.01 24.71 67.00
CA MET A 257 -20.40 24.45 67.35
C MET A 257 -20.53 23.56 68.60
N HIS A 258 -19.67 22.55 68.75
CA HIS A 258 -19.66 21.71 69.94
C HIS A 258 -19.30 22.50 71.22
N ARG A 259 -18.29 23.39 71.15
CA ARG A 259 -17.90 24.29 72.26
C ARG A 259 -19.00 25.31 72.58
N GLU A 260 -19.71 25.82 71.57
CA GLU A 260 -20.83 26.74 71.78
C GLU A 260 -21.97 26.05 72.54
N CYS A 261 -22.38 24.85 72.11
CA CYS A 261 -23.37 24.04 72.81
C CYS A 261 -22.97 23.75 74.28
N GLU A 262 -21.69 23.45 74.53
CA GLU A 262 -21.16 23.27 75.87
C GLU A 262 -21.29 24.55 76.71
N MET A 263 -20.86 25.70 76.19
CA MET A 263 -20.97 27.01 76.87
C MET A 263 -22.41 27.43 77.12
N LYS A 264 -23.33 27.18 76.18
CA LYS A 264 -24.75 27.48 76.30
C LYS A 264 -25.40 26.71 77.45
N SER A 265 -25.03 25.43 77.64
CA SER A 265 -25.46 24.63 78.79
C SER A 265 -24.96 25.18 80.13
N LYS A 266 -23.72 25.69 80.17
CA LYS A 266 -23.11 26.31 81.37
C LYS A 266 -23.83 27.62 81.73
N LEU A 267 -24.13 28.46 80.74
CA LEU A 267 -24.85 29.72 80.94
C LEU A 267 -26.29 29.50 81.47
N GLN A 268 -27.03 28.55 80.90
CA GLN A 268 -28.38 28.21 81.35
C GLN A 268 -28.39 27.76 82.82
N LYS A 269 -27.38 26.97 83.23
CA LYS A 269 -27.17 26.54 84.63
C LYS A 269 -26.86 27.70 85.57
N CYS A 270 -26.20 28.76 85.10
CA CYS A 270 -25.95 29.97 85.88
C CYS A 270 -27.21 30.83 86.06
N MET A 271 -28.03 31.02 85.02
CA MET A 271 -29.29 31.81 85.12
C MET A 271 -30.23 31.27 86.21
N MET A 272 -30.43 29.96 86.26
CA MET A 272 -31.30 29.30 87.26
C MET A 272 -30.87 29.56 88.71
N LYS A 273 -29.58 29.88 88.95
CA LYS A 273 -29.05 30.19 90.28
C LYS A 273 -29.44 31.60 90.73
N LEU A 274 -29.33 32.59 89.84
CA LEU A 274 -29.64 33.99 90.16
C LEU A 274 -31.14 34.21 90.45
N SER A 275 -32.03 33.53 89.72
CA SER A 275 -33.49 33.59 89.95
C SER A 275 -33.93 33.06 91.33
N ALA A 276 -33.09 32.28 92.03
CA ALA A 276 -33.36 31.86 93.40
C ALA A 276 -32.97 32.94 94.43
N GLU A 277 -32.09 33.87 94.08
CA GLU A 277 -31.46 34.85 94.96
C GLU A 277 -32.27 36.16 95.01
N GLU A 278 -32.80 36.60 93.86
CA GLU A 278 -33.65 37.79 93.72
C GLU A 278 -34.91 37.76 94.63
N ASN A 279 -35.51 36.59 94.78
CA ASN A 279 -36.70 36.38 95.60
C ASN A 279 -36.48 36.64 97.11
N GLY A 280 -35.23 36.74 97.57
CA GLY A 280 -34.90 37.01 98.98
C GLY A 280 -35.07 38.47 99.43
N LEU A 281 -34.95 39.45 98.52
CA LEU A 281 -34.87 40.88 98.91
C LEU A 281 -36.22 41.62 98.98
N LYS A 282 -37.32 41.03 98.50
CA LYS A 282 -38.58 41.75 98.24
C LYS A 282 -39.50 41.94 99.46
N THR A 283 -39.06 41.58 100.66
CA THR A 283 -39.90 41.45 101.87
C THR A 283 -39.74 42.57 102.90
N SER A 284 -38.88 43.58 102.69
CA SER A 284 -38.39 44.46 103.76
C SER A 284 -38.48 45.98 103.48
N LEU A 285 -39.66 46.53 103.14
CA LEU A 285 -39.90 47.99 103.24
C LEU A 285 -41.39 48.42 103.22
N LYS A 286 -41.99 48.80 104.37
CA LYS A 286 -43.18 49.70 104.42
C LYS A 286 -43.55 50.24 105.83
N GLY A 287 -43.73 51.57 105.97
CA GLY A 287 -44.66 52.22 106.92
C GLY A 287 -44.12 53.28 107.90
N ALA A 288 -44.74 54.49 107.94
CA ALA A 288 -44.77 55.49 109.04
C ALA A 288 -45.66 56.75 108.74
N GLU A 289 -46.02 57.51 109.80
CA GLU A 289 -46.26 59.00 109.91
C GLU A 289 -47.72 59.61 109.88
N ASP A 290 -48.07 60.53 110.84
CA ASP A 290 -49.42 61.19 111.00
C ASP A 290 -49.60 62.33 112.10
N ASN A 291 -50.67 63.21 112.02
CA ASN A 291 -51.40 64.10 113.04
C ASN A 291 -50.71 65.25 113.91
N CYS A 292 -51.34 66.22 114.68
CA CYS A 292 -52.48 67.22 114.50
C CYS A 292 -52.82 68.26 115.69
N THR A 293 -53.14 69.56 115.38
CA THR A 293 -54.16 70.55 115.97
C THR A 293 -54.15 71.40 117.33
N LEU A 294 -54.81 72.60 117.26
CA LEU A 294 -55.70 73.41 118.21
C LEU A 294 -55.24 74.53 119.25
N ALA A 295 -56.22 75.26 119.87
CA ALA A 295 -56.14 76.60 120.53
C ALA A 295 -57.32 76.98 121.51
N GLY A 296 -57.30 78.14 122.21
CA GLY A 296 -58.50 78.77 122.84
C GLY A 296 -58.33 79.62 124.14
N SER A 297 -59.39 80.34 124.56
CA SER A 297 -59.34 81.81 124.80
C SER A 297 -60.51 82.42 125.62
N GLU A 298 -60.27 83.10 126.77
CA GLU A 298 -61.33 83.85 127.53
C GLU A 298 -60.89 85.12 128.33
N VAL A 299 -60.02 86.01 127.80
CA VAL A 299 -59.84 87.37 128.41
C VAL A 299 -60.95 88.35 127.94
N LEU A 300 -62.17 87.81 127.84
CA LEU A 300 -63.23 88.21 126.89
C LEU A 300 -64.04 89.46 127.30
N THR A 301 -63.73 90.06 128.45
CA THR A 301 -64.51 91.16 129.06
C THR A 301 -63.69 92.42 129.37
N LEU A 302 -62.36 92.33 129.44
CA LEU A 302 -61.53 93.52 129.20
C LEU A 302 -61.69 93.93 127.72
N MET A 303 -61.74 92.91 126.85
CA MET A 303 -62.28 92.88 125.48
C MET A 303 -63.78 93.27 125.39
N GLU A 304 -64.26 94.22 126.22
CA GLU A 304 -65.56 94.93 126.15
C GLU A 304 -65.33 96.45 125.96
N LYS A 305 -64.32 97.01 126.66
CA LYS A 305 -63.86 98.40 126.47
C LYS A 305 -62.59 98.50 125.65
N VAL A 306 -61.75 97.45 125.69
CA VAL A 306 -60.88 97.23 124.56
C VAL A 306 -61.79 97.05 123.34
N ARG A 307 -62.91 96.29 123.38
CA ARG A 307 -63.85 96.08 122.23
C ARG A 307 -64.25 97.33 121.45
N ALA A 308 -64.48 98.48 122.08
CA ALA A 308 -64.82 99.71 121.34
C ALA A 308 -63.62 100.32 120.58
N LEU A 309 -62.42 100.20 121.16
CA LEU A 309 -61.18 100.57 120.49
C LEU A 309 -60.66 99.46 119.57
N GLU A 310 -60.85 98.18 119.89
CA GLU A 310 -60.79 96.98 119.04
C GLU A 310 -61.89 96.97 117.96
N GLN A 311 -62.91 97.84 118.02
CA GLN A 311 -63.89 97.97 116.95
C GLN A 311 -63.42 99.02 115.96
N ARG A 312 -62.87 100.17 116.38
CA ARG A 312 -62.21 101.09 115.43
C ARG A 312 -60.85 100.61 114.94
N LEU A 313 -60.03 100.07 115.84
CA LEU A 313 -58.79 99.38 115.51
C LEU A 313 -59.11 98.12 114.74
N GLY A 314 -60.13 97.33 115.11
CA GLY A 314 -60.53 96.14 114.37
C GLY A 314 -61.24 96.42 113.06
N GLU A 315 -61.94 97.53 112.86
CA GLU A 315 -62.39 97.98 111.55
C GLU A 315 -61.18 98.39 110.71
N SER A 316 -60.23 99.13 111.29
CA SER A 316 -58.96 99.50 110.64
C SER A 316 -58.01 98.31 110.41
N ASP A 317 -58.10 97.25 111.21
CA ASP A 317 -57.23 96.07 111.20
C ASP A 317 -57.91 94.88 110.51
N ILE A 318 -59.23 94.89 110.35
CA ILE A 318 -59.94 94.14 109.31
C ILE A 318 -59.65 94.81 107.96
N GLN A 319 -59.66 96.14 107.84
CA GLN A 319 -59.18 96.81 106.62
C GLN A 319 -57.70 96.51 106.36
N LEU A 320 -56.84 96.53 107.40
CA LEU A 320 -55.44 96.12 107.25
C LEU A 320 -55.31 94.63 106.91
N ARG A 321 -56.07 93.73 107.54
CA ARG A 321 -56.04 92.29 107.25
C ARG A 321 -56.68 91.93 105.91
N VAL A 322 -57.65 92.69 105.42
CA VAL A 322 -58.23 92.54 104.07
C VAL A 322 -57.29 93.13 103.01
N ALA A 323 -56.62 94.25 103.28
CA ALA A 323 -55.57 94.76 102.41
C ALA A 323 -54.32 93.86 102.41
N LYS A 324 -53.97 93.28 103.57
CA LYS A 324 -52.86 92.32 103.71
C LYS A 324 -53.22 90.97 103.09
N ALA A 325 -54.44 90.46 103.26
CA ALA A 325 -54.93 89.30 102.53
C ALA A 325 -54.93 89.57 101.03
N SER A 326 -55.48 90.69 100.55
CA SER A 326 -55.42 91.06 99.13
C SER A 326 -53.99 91.27 98.60
N LEU A 327 -53.02 91.54 99.47
CA LEU A 327 -51.60 91.63 99.13
C LEU A 327 -50.91 90.25 99.17
N GLU A 328 -51.30 89.36 100.08
CA GLU A 328 -50.84 87.97 100.14
C GLU A 328 -51.46 87.13 99.02
N ASP A 329 -52.78 87.22 98.78
CA ASP A 329 -53.48 86.74 97.57
C ASP A 329 -52.77 87.26 96.30
N GLY A 330 -52.46 88.56 96.26
CA GLY A 330 -51.75 89.18 95.14
C GLY A 330 -50.30 88.71 94.98
N GLN A 331 -49.60 88.40 96.08
CA GLN A 331 -48.23 87.89 96.09
C GLN A 331 -48.17 86.39 95.80
N GLU A 332 -49.16 85.61 96.26
CA GLU A 332 -49.37 84.21 95.89
C GLU A 332 -49.71 84.13 94.39
N GLN A 333 -50.63 84.95 93.90
CA GLN A 333 -50.95 85.05 92.48
C GLN A 333 -49.75 85.53 91.64
N GLN A 334 -48.93 86.45 92.14
CA GLN A 334 -47.66 86.82 91.49
C GLN A 334 -46.65 85.68 91.51
N SER A 335 -46.60 84.87 92.58
CA SER A 335 -45.72 83.69 92.68
C SER A 335 -46.17 82.56 91.75
N LEU A 336 -47.49 82.40 91.58
CA LEU A 336 -48.13 81.43 90.69
C LEU A 336 -47.88 81.83 89.23
N LEU A 337 -48.15 83.08 88.86
CA LEU A 337 -47.79 83.63 87.54
C LEU A 337 -46.28 83.50 87.25
N ARG A 338 -45.42 83.67 88.26
CA ARG A 338 -43.98 83.47 88.11
C ARG A 338 -43.61 81.99 87.92
N SER A 339 -44.30 81.08 88.58
CA SER A 339 -44.17 79.62 88.39
C SER A 339 -44.62 79.20 86.99
N GLU A 340 -45.76 79.71 86.52
CA GLU A 340 -46.26 79.51 85.16
C GLU A 340 -45.30 80.07 84.10
N LEU A 341 -44.73 81.26 84.33
CA LEU A 341 -43.70 81.82 83.45
C LEU A 341 -42.43 80.94 83.41
N CYS A 342 -41.95 80.46 84.55
CA CYS A 342 -40.81 79.52 84.57
C CYS A 342 -41.15 78.18 83.90
N GLN A 343 -42.38 77.66 84.03
CA GLN A 343 -42.82 76.47 83.30
C GLN A 343 -42.86 76.72 81.78
N LEU A 344 -43.39 77.87 81.36
CA LEU A 344 -43.44 78.28 79.96
C LEU A 344 -42.03 78.48 79.38
N GLU A 345 -41.10 79.06 80.14
CA GLU A 345 -39.70 79.24 79.75
C GLU A 345 -38.97 77.89 79.57
N ASN A 346 -39.15 76.93 80.49
CA ASN A 346 -38.67 75.56 80.32
C ASN A 346 -39.28 74.86 79.08
N VAL A 347 -40.56 75.10 78.78
CA VAL A 347 -41.21 74.58 77.56
C VAL A 347 -40.66 75.26 76.29
N ILE A 348 -40.34 76.55 76.34
CA ILE A 348 -39.71 77.29 75.22
C ILE A 348 -38.30 76.77 74.95
N ASP A 349 -37.46 76.57 75.98
CA ASP A 349 -36.12 76.02 75.77
C ASP A 349 -36.16 74.56 75.31
N GLY A 350 -37.08 73.75 75.84
CA GLY A 350 -37.32 72.39 75.34
C GLY A 350 -37.82 72.37 73.88
N LEU A 351 -38.68 73.30 73.48
CA LEU A 351 -39.08 73.48 72.08
C LEU A 351 -37.90 73.90 71.21
N LYS A 352 -37.04 74.80 71.69
CA LYS A 352 -35.87 75.31 70.98
C LYS A 352 -34.79 74.26 70.76
N GLU A 353 -34.53 73.39 71.75
CA GLU A 353 -33.68 72.20 71.56
C GLU A 353 -34.28 71.26 70.49
N ASN A 354 -35.58 71.01 70.56
CA ASN A 354 -36.26 70.18 69.56
C ASN A 354 -36.22 70.81 68.15
N VAL A 355 -36.34 72.15 68.02
CA VAL A 355 -36.19 72.86 66.74
C VAL A 355 -34.80 72.60 66.15
N LEU A 356 -33.73 72.88 66.90
CA LEU A 356 -32.34 72.64 66.46
C LEU A 356 -32.08 71.18 66.06
N LYS A 357 -32.71 70.24 66.78
CA LYS A 357 -32.66 68.79 66.50
C LYS A 357 -33.48 68.37 65.28
N THR A 358 -34.54 69.11 64.94
CA THR A 358 -35.28 68.92 63.67
C THR A 358 -34.59 69.59 62.49
N GLU A 359 -33.96 70.74 62.70
CA GLU A 359 -33.21 71.54 61.72
C GLU A 359 -31.98 70.77 61.23
N SER A 360 -31.10 70.35 62.14
CA SER A 360 -29.94 69.48 61.80
C SER A 360 -30.33 68.14 61.16
N ARG A 361 -31.54 67.63 61.44
CA ARG A 361 -32.10 66.45 60.76
C ARG A 361 -32.63 66.78 59.35
N ALA A 362 -33.13 67.99 59.13
CA ALA A 362 -33.52 68.48 57.81
C ALA A 362 -32.29 68.72 56.93
N GLU A 363 -31.27 69.43 57.43
CA GLU A 363 -29.96 69.61 56.76
C GLU A 363 -29.35 68.26 56.35
N SER A 364 -29.37 67.27 57.25
CA SER A 364 -28.88 65.91 56.96
C SER A 364 -29.72 65.17 55.90
N ALA A 365 -31.02 65.47 55.78
CA ALA A 365 -31.88 64.92 54.74
C ALA A 365 -31.67 65.63 53.39
N GLU A 366 -31.48 66.94 53.38
CA GLU A 366 -31.18 67.74 52.19
C GLU A 366 -29.82 67.35 51.59
N ALA A 367 -28.79 67.17 52.42
CA ALA A 367 -27.48 66.68 51.98
C ALA A 367 -27.59 65.31 51.27
N ARG A 368 -28.34 64.36 51.87
CA ARG A 368 -28.60 63.05 51.25
C ARG A 368 -29.44 63.15 49.98
N PHE A 369 -30.36 64.09 49.89
CA PHE A 369 -31.14 64.33 48.67
C PHE A 369 -30.27 64.91 47.54
N ALA A 370 -29.30 65.77 47.86
CA ALA A 370 -28.31 66.27 46.91
C ALA A 370 -27.38 65.14 46.41
N GLU A 371 -26.88 64.28 47.31
CA GLU A 371 -26.09 63.09 46.94
C GLU A 371 -26.89 62.13 46.04
N LEU A 372 -28.14 61.83 46.40
CA LEU A 372 -29.03 60.97 45.61
C LEU A 372 -29.36 61.59 44.24
N THR A 373 -29.54 62.91 44.18
CA THR A 373 -29.78 63.63 42.91
C THR A 373 -28.55 63.54 42.00
N LYS A 374 -27.34 63.70 42.54
CA LYS A 374 -26.08 63.52 41.81
C LYS A 374 -25.93 62.09 41.29
N ALA A 375 -26.14 61.08 42.13
CA ALA A 375 -26.06 59.68 41.73
C ALA A 375 -27.10 59.32 40.64
N ASN A 376 -28.32 59.88 40.72
CA ASN A 376 -29.32 59.72 39.67
C ASN A 376 -28.93 60.38 38.34
N MET A 377 -28.21 61.51 38.36
CA MET A 377 -27.68 62.13 37.13
C MET A 377 -26.58 61.25 36.50
N GLU A 378 -25.63 60.78 37.32
CA GLU A 378 -24.52 59.91 36.88
C GLU A 378 -25.05 58.59 36.28
N LEU A 379 -25.99 57.94 36.96
CA LEU A 379 -26.61 56.69 36.49
C LEU A 379 -27.49 56.89 35.24
N ASN A 380 -28.12 58.05 35.08
CA ASN A 380 -28.85 58.40 33.86
C ASN A 380 -27.91 58.70 32.66
N GLU A 381 -26.71 59.23 32.93
CA GLU A 381 -25.66 59.41 31.91
C GLU A 381 -25.08 58.04 31.47
N GLU A 382 -24.82 57.12 32.42
CA GLU A 382 -24.45 55.73 32.12
C GLU A 382 -25.51 54.99 31.29
N ILE A 383 -26.79 55.13 31.63
CA ILE A 383 -27.91 54.58 30.84
C ILE A 383 -27.93 55.18 29.42
N GLY A 384 -27.64 56.48 29.27
CA GLY A 384 -27.51 57.13 27.96
C GLY A 384 -26.39 56.53 27.11
N LEU A 385 -25.21 56.32 27.71
CA LEU A 385 -24.07 55.66 27.04
C LEU A 385 -24.39 54.21 26.65
N LEU A 386 -25.08 53.46 27.53
CA LEU A 386 -25.47 52.08 27.27
C LEU A 386 -26.54 51.98 26.16
N GLY A 387 -27.53 52.87 26.16
CA GLY A 387 -28.58 52.95 25.14
C GLY A 387 -28.03 53.24 23.74
N ASN A 388 -27.01 54.10 23.65
CA ASN A 388 -26.32 54.40 22.38
C ASN A 388 -25.48 53.21 21.87
N SER A 389 -25.01 52.32 22.75
CA SER A 389 -24.22 51.13 22.37
C SER A 389 -25.07 49.93 21.88
N GLY A 390 -26.34 49.86 22.28
CA GLY A 390 -27.27 48.79 21.91
C GLY A 390 -27.38 48.48 20.41
N PRO A 391 -27.71 49.45 19.53
CA PRO A 391 -27.96 49.17 18.12
C PRO A 391 -26.69 48.77 17.35
N GLU A 392 -25.52 49.29 17.70
CA GLU A 392 -24.26 48.89 17.05
C GLU A 392 -23.87 47.45 17.39
N LYS A 393 -24.06 47.03 18.65
CA LYS A 393 -23.89 45.61 19.03
C LYS A 393 -24.88 44.70 18.32
N ALA A 394 -26.14 45.12 18.18
CA ALA A 394 -27.14 44.35 17.43
C ALA A 394 -26.74 44.19 15.95
N MET A 395 -26.36 45.26 15.26
CA MET A 395 -25.89 45.20 13.86
C MET A 395 -24.60 44.39 13.69
N LEU A 396 -23.70 44.41 14.68
CA LEU A 396 -22.48 43.60 14.66
C LEU A 396 -22.78 42.10 14.80
N LEU A 397 -23.72 41.74 15.69
CA LEU A 397 -24.17 40.35 15.86
C LEU A 397 -24.97 39.86 14.65
N GLU A 398 -25.84 40.69 14.07
CA GLU A 398 -26.58 40.37 12.85
C GLU A 398 -25.63 40.15 11.65
N ARG A 399 -24.56 40.95 11.55
CA ARG A 399 -23.51 40.74 10.53
C ARG A 399 -22.77 39.41 10.75
N LYS A 400 -22.36 39.12 11.99
CA LYS A 400 -21.70 37.85 12.33
C LYS A 400 -22.59 36.62 12.11
N LEU A 401 -23.89 36.74 12.37
CA LEU A 401 -24.86 35.69 12.07
C LEU A 401 -24.87 35.39 10.56
N LYS A 402 -25.07 36.42 9.72
CA LYS A 402 -25.08 36.29 8.25
C LYS A 402 -23.75 35.80 7.67
N GLU A 403 -22.63 36.16 8.30
CA GLU A 403 -21.29 35.67 7.95
C GLU A 403 -21.13 34.18 8.31
N SER A 404 -21.62 33.76 9.48
CA SER A 404 -21.67 32.35 9.90
C SER A 404 -22.62 31.51 9.04
N ASP A 405 -23.78 32.05 8.66
CA ASP A 405 -24.74 31.39 7.76
C ASP A 405 -24.11 31.17 6.38
N ALA A 406 -23.42 32.18 5.84
CA ALA A 406 -22.70 32.06 4.57
C ALA A 406 -21.55 31.02 4.62
N GLN A 407 -20.83 30.95 5.75
CA GLN A 407 -19.82 29.90 5.97
C GLN A 407 -20.45 28.51 6.09
N LEU A 408 -21.63 28.39 6.72
CA LEU A 408 -22.37 27.13 6.82
C LEU A 408 -22.88 26.64 5.46
N GLU A 409 -23.45 27.51 4.63
CA GLU A 409 -23.88 27.13 3.28
C GLU A 409 -22.69 26.77 2.37
N HIS A 410 -21.55 27.47 2.50
CA HIS A 410 -20.32 27.09 1.81
C HIS A 410 -19.82 25.70 2.28
N ALA A 411 -19.86 25.43 3.59
CA ALA A 411 -19.48 24.12 4.13
C ALA A 411 -20.41 22.99 3.63
N LYS A 412 -21.72 23.23 3.57
CA LYS A 412 -22.70 22.29 2.99
C LYS A 412 -22.40 22.00 1.52
N ALA A 413 -22.25 23.04 0.70
CA ALA A 413 -21.94 22.88 -0.72
C ALA A 413 -20.59 22.15 -0.95
N SER A 414 -19.61 22.38 -0.07
CA SER A 414 -18.35 21.63 -0.09
C SER A 414 -18.53 20.15 0.27
N VAL A 415 -19.41 19.81 1.23
CA VAL A 415 -19.71 18.43 1.61
C VAL A 415 -20.51 17.72 0.50
N GLU A 416 -21.49 18.39 -0.09
CA GLU A 416 -22.30 17.86 -1.21
C GLU A 416 -21.41 17.59 -2.44
N ALA A 417 -20.46 18.48 -2.75
CA ALA A 417 -19.48 18.26 -3.80
C ALA A 417 -18.52 17.07 -3.51
N ILE A 418 -18.12 16.86 -2.25
CA ILE A 418 -17.31 15.70 -1.83
C ILE A 418 -18.14 14.41 -1.92
N GLU A 419 -19.42 14.43 -1.54
CA GLU A 419 -20.32 13.29 -1.67
C GLU A 419 -20.55 12.91 -3.15
N GLU A 420 -20.74 13.89 -4.04
CA GLU A 420 -20.85 13.62 -5.48
C GLU A 420 -19.53 13.09 -6.09
N GLN A 421 -18.37 13.61 -5.66
CA GLN A 421 -17.07 13.04 -6.02
C GLN A 421 -16.90 11.60 -5.52
N GLN A 422 -17.29 11.30 -4.27
CA GLN A 422 -17.24 9.96 -3.71
C GLN A 422 -18.16 8.98 -4.47
N ASN A 423 -19.35 9.43 -4.85
CA ASN A 423 -20.29 8.65 -5.66
C ASN A 423 -19.74 8.37 -7.08
N MET A 424 -19.07 9.34 -7.72
CA MET A 424 -18.36 9.12 -8.99
C MET A 424 -17.20 8.12 -8.83
N LEU A 425 -16.45 8.18 -7.74
CA LEU A 425 -15.37 7.22 -7.45
C LEU A 425 -15.91 5.80 -7.24
N TYR A 426 -17.03 5.63 -6.52
CA TYR A 426 -17.67 4.32 -6.38
C TYR A 426 -18.20 3.75 -7.70
N ALA A 427 -18.76 4.60 -8.57
CA ALA A 427 -19.17 4.18 -9.92
C ALA A 427 -17.97 3.70 -10.74
N ALA A 428 -16.88 4.48 -10.78
CA ALA A 428 -15.66 4.10 -11.48
C ALA A 428 -15.01 2.82 -10.93
N LEU A 429 -15.04 2.62 -9.60
CA LEU A 429 -14.55 1.40 -8.96
C LEU A 429 -15.39 0.18 -9.35
N SER A 430 -16.72 0.32 -9.43
CA SER A 430 -17.60 -0.76 -9.90
C SER A 430 -17.35 -1.10 -11.39
N ASP A 431 -17.12 -0.11 -12.25
CA ASP A 431 -16.72 -0.35 -13.64
C ASP A 431 -15.37 -1.10 -13.73
N MET A 432 -14.39 -0.75 -12.88
CA MET A 432 -13.11 -1.48 -12.80
C MET A 432 -13.31 -2.92 -12.31
N GLU A 433 -14.17 -3.17 -11.32
CA GLU A 433 -14.48 -4.52 -10.83
C GLU A 433 -15.13 -5.39 -11.91
N ASN A 434 -16.05 -4.82 -12.70
CA ASN A 434 -16.64 -5.48 -13.86
C ASN A 434 -15.59 -5.84 -14.94
N ILE A 435 -14.63 -4.94 -15.20
CA ILE A 435 -13.51 -5.20 -16.13
C ILE A 435 -12.59 -6.30 -15.59
N ILE A 436 -12.28 -6.30 -14.29
CA ILE A 436 -11.48 -7.33 -13.63
C ILE A 436 -12.14 -8.71 -13.76
N GLU A 437 -13.46 -8.81 -13.60
CA GLU A 437 -14.17 -10.09 -13.70
C GLU A 437 -14.24 -10.64 -15.14
N ASP A 438 -14.44 -9.78 -16.16
CA ASP A 438 -14.31 -10.18 -17.56
C ASP A 438 -12.86 -10.58 -17.92
N LEU A 439 -11.84 -9.91 -17.35
CA LEU A 439 -10.44 -10.30 -17.52
C LEU A 439 -10.13 -11.66 -16.88
N LYS A 440 -10.57 -11.94 -15.64
CA LYS A 440 -10.49 -13.30 -15.05
C LYS A 440 -11.17 -14.33 -15.96
N GLY A 441 -12.38 -14.00 -16.42
CA GLY A 441 -13.16 -14.82 -17.34
C GLY A 441 -12.54 -15.00 -18.72
N LYS A 442 -11.56 -14.17 -19.11
CA LYS A 442 -10.72 -14.34 -20.31
C LYS A 442 -9.47 -15.16 -20.02
N VAL A 443 -8.81 -14.96 -18.87
CA VAL A 443 -7.65 -15.73 -18.42
C VAL A 443 -8.00 -17.21 -18.29
N ALA A 444 -9.07 -17.58 -17.57
CA ALA A 444 -9.50 -18.97 -17.45
C ALA A 444 -9.83 -19.63 -18.81
N LYS A 445 -10.30 -18.84 -19.79
CA LYS A 445 -10.55 -19.31 -21.17
C LYS A 445 -9.27 -19.37 -22.02
N ALA A 446 -8.17 -18.73 -21.61
CA ALA A 446 -6.86 -18.85 -22.24
C ALA A 446 -6.09 -20.05 -21.66
N GLU A 447 -6.10 -20.19 -20.33
CA GLU A 447 -5.55 -21.30 -19.56
C GLU A 447 -6.11 -22.65 -20.03
N THR A 448 -7.43 -22.82 -20.04
CA THR A 448 -8.10 -24.05 -20.57
C THR A 448 -7.87 -24.31 -22.07
N ARG A 449 -7.35 -23.33 -22.83
CA ARG A 449 -6.86 -23.56 -24.20
C ARG A 449 -5.39 -23.94 -24.25
N ALA A 450 -4.57 -23.42 -23.33
CA ALA A 450 -3.17 -23.79 -23.17
C ALA A 450 -3.06 -25.25 -22.72
N GLU A 451 -3.79 -25.67 -21.68
CA GLU A 451 -3.89 -27.06 -21.22
C GLU A 451 -4.27 -28.02 -22.38
N ASN A 452 -5.25 -27.61 -23.19
CA ASN A 452 -5.76 -28.37 -24.33
C ASN A 452 -4.76 -28.43 -25.51
N ALA A 453 -3.92 -27.41 -25.66
CA ALA A 453 -2.81 -27.40 -26.61
C ALA A 453 -1.65 -28.28 -26.11
N GLU A 454 -1.29 -28.18 -24.83
CA GLU A 454 -0.27 -29.00 -24.18
C GLU A 454 -0.62 -30.49 -24.25
N ALA A 455 -1.86 -30.87 -23.91
CA ALA A 455 -2.37 -32.24 -24.04
C ALA A 455 -2.37 -32.79 -25.47
N LYS A 456 -2.34 -31.92 -26.50
CA LYS A 456 -2.13 -32.32 -27.90
C LYS A 456 -0.65 -32.43 -28.25
N CYS A 457 0.19 -31.54 -27.72
CA CYS A 457 1.63 -31.59 -27.89
C CYS A 457 2.24 -32.84 -27.23
N THR A 458 1.76 -33.26 -26.05
CA THR A 458 2.20 -34.50 -25.40
C THR A 458 1.82 -35.73 -26.22
N LEU A 459 0.55 -35.85 -26.65
CA LEU A 459 0.08 -36.95 -27.53
C LEU A 459 0.82 -36.97 -28.88
N LEU A 460 1.11 -35.80 -29.46
CA LEU A 460 1.91 -35.70 -30.68
C LEU A 460 3.38 -36.10 -30.44
N THR A 461 3.93 -35.86 -29.24
CA THR A 461 5.29 -36.28 -28.88
C THR A 461 5.35 -37.80 -28.67
N GLU A 462 4.36 -38.37 -27.99
CA GLU A 462 4.19 -39.82 -27.78
C GLU A 462 4.09 -40.57 -29.12
N THR A 463 3.18 -40.14 -30.01
CA THR A 463 3.03 -40.76 -31.34
C THR A 463 4.25 -40.56 -32.26
N ASN A 464 5.02 -39.46 -32.11
CA ASN A 464 6.31 -39.32 -32.81
C ASN A 464 7.39 -40.26 -32.25
N LEU A 465 7.36 -40.57 -30.94
CA LEU A 465 8.26 -41.56 -30.34
C LEU A 465 7.98 -42.95 -30.92
N GLU A 466 6.71 -43.39 -30.92
CA GLU A 466 6.26 -44.66 -31.50
C GLU A 466 6.69 -44.80 -32.97
N LEU A 467 6.42 -43.78 -33.80
CA LEU A 467 6.81 -43.77 -35.21
C LEU A 467 8.33 -43.82 -35.41
N ASN A 468 9.11 -43.20 -34.52
CA ASN A 468 10.57 -43.26 -34.59
C ASN A 468 11.12 -44.63 -34.16
N GLU A 469 10.47 -45.32 -33.22
CA GLU A 469 10.79 -46.72 -32.88
C GLU A 469 10.46 -47.67 -34.04
N GLU A 470 9.30 -47.53 -34.70
CA GLU A 470 8.96 -48.29 -35.91
C GLU A 470 9.97 -48.05 -37.04
N LEU A 471 10.35 -46.79 -37.28
CA LEU A 471 11.36 -46.42 -38.27
C LEU A 471 12.73 -47.04 -37.93
N GLY A 472 13.10 -47.04 -36.65
CA GLY A 472 14.28 -47.75 -36.13
C GLY A 472 14.25 -49.24 -36.48
N PHE A 473 13.16 -49.95 -36.15
CA PHE A 473 12.97 -51.36 -36.47
C PHE A 473 13.05 -51.65 -37.98
N VAL A 474 12.40 -50.82 -38.81
CA VAL A 474 12.45 -50.95 -40.27
C VAL A 474 13.87 -50.71 -40.80
N ARG A 475 14.62 -49.75 -40.25
CA ARG A 475 16.02 -49.47 -40.62
C ARG A 475 16.94 -50.65 -40.29
N SER A 476 16.85 -51.22 -39.08
CA SER A 476 17.64 -52.42 -38.72
C SER A 476 17.29 -53.62 -39.60
N ARG A 477 16.01 -53.81 -39.97
CA ARG A 477 15.62 -54.88 -40.90
C ARG A 477 16.17 -54.64 -42.32
N LEU A 478 16.25 -53.39 -42.77
CA LEU A 478 16.86 -53.03 -44.05
C LEU A 478 18.36 -53.34 -44.07
N GLU A 479 19.09 -53.03 -42.99
CA GLU A 479 20.51 -53.33 -42.83
C GLU A 479 20.80 -54.85 -42.87
N CYS A 480 19.95 -55.67 -42.24
CA CYS A 480 20.00 -57.14 -42.37
C CYS A 480 19.74 -57.64 -43.81
N LEU A 481 18.86 -56.97 -44.56
CA LEU A 481 18.59 -57.29 -45.97
C LEU A 481 19.75 -56.87 -46.89
N GLU A 482 20.35 -55.70 -46.66
CA GLU A 482 21.49 -55.18 -47.42
C GLU A 482 22.75 -56.03 -47.21
N THR A 483 23.07 -56.40 -45.97
CA THR A 483 24.18 -57.32 -45.66
C THR A 483 23.96 -58.71 -46.25
N SER A 484 22.73 -59.25 -46.21
CA SER A 484 22.38 -60.51 -46.85
C SER A 484 22.50 -60.44 -48.38
N LEU A 485 22.06 -59.35 -49.01
CA LEU A 485 22.21 -59.11 -50.45
C LEU A 485 23.69 -59.04 -50.85
N HIS A 486 24.51 -58.32 -50.10
CA HIS A 486 25.95 -58.23 -50.35
C HIS A 486 26.63 -59.61 -50.24
N GLN A 487 26.27 -60.40 -49.22
CA GLN A 487 26.75 -61.79 -49.08
C GLN A 487 26.33 -62.66 -50.26
N ALA A 488 25.10 -62.51 -50.76
CA ALA A 488 24.59 -63.24 -51.92
C ALA A 488 25.31 -62.87 -53.22
N ASP A 489 25.61 -61.59 -53.47
CA ASP A 489 26.38 -61.16 -54.65
C ASP A 489 27.85 -61.57 -54.57
N VAL A 490 28.47 -61.58 -53.37
CA VAL A 490 29.80 -62.15 -53.15
C VAL A 490 29.82 -63.65 -53.47
N ALA A 491 28.84 -64.42 -52.97
CA ALA A 491 28.71 -65.86 -53.26
C ALA A 491 28.47 -66.13 -54.76
N LYS A 492 27.59 -65.37 -55.39
CA LYS A 492 27.34 -65.40 -56.85
C LYS A 492 28.62 -65.11 -57.65
N MET A 493 29.43 -64.14 -57.23
CA MET A 493 30.70 -63.83 -57.89
C MET A 493 31.78 -64.91 -57.67
N THR A 494 31.85 -65.56 -56.52
CA THR A 494 32.78 -66.70 -56.32
C THR A 494 32.33 -67.92 -57.15
N THR A 495 31.03 -68.26 -57.15
CA THR A 495 30.46 -69.30 -58.02
C THR A 495 30.69 -69.00 -59.50
N ALA A 496 30.54 -67.75 -59.96
CA ALA A 496 30.80 -67.38 -61.35
C ALA A 496 32.29 -67.54 -61.75
N LYS A 497 33.23 -67.18 -60.86
CA LYS A 497 34.67 -67.40 -61.08
C LYS A 497 35.01 -68.89 -61.17
N ASP A 498 34.45 -69.69 -60.27
CA ASP A 498 34.60 -71.15 -60.21
C ASP A 498 34.01 -71.86 -61.45
N ILE A 499 32.83 -71.44 -61.91
CA ILE A 499 32.26 -71.87 -63.20
C ILE A 499 33.18 -71.50 -64.37
N GLY A 500 33.76 -70.29 -64.37
CA GLY A 500 34.73 -69.86 -65.39
C GLY A 500 35.99 -70.74 -65.43
N ILE A 501 36.53 -71.11 -64.27
CA ILE A 501 37.67 -72.03 -64.15
C ILE A 501 37.31 -73.42 -64.71
N ARG A 502 36.16 -74.00 -64.30
CA ARG A 502 35.68 -75.28 -64.84
C ARG A 502 35.44 -75.22 -66.35
N SER A 503 34.81 -74.16 -66.85
CA SER A 503 34.53 -73.95 -68.27
C SER A 503 35.81 -73.91 -69.11
N LYS A 504 36.87 -73.24 -68.61
CA LYS A 504 38.18 -73.26 -69.26
C LYS A 504 38.78 -74.66 -69.31
N ILE A 505 38.78 -75.40 -68.19
CA ILE A 505 39.30 -76.78 -68.13
C ILE A 505 38.56 -77.70 -69.12
N ILE A 506 37.24 -77.59 -69.20
CA ILE A 506 36.40 -78.33 -70.17
C ILE A 506 36.78 -77.94 -71.61
N THR A 507 36.97 -76.64 -71.88
CA THR A 507 37.37 -76.14 -73.21
C THR A 507 38.74 -76.68 -73.64
N ASP A 508 39.74 -76.64 -72.74
CA ASP A 508 41.08 -77.18 -72.97
C ASP A 508 41.04 -78.71 -73.21
N LEU A 509 40.15 -79.44 -72.53
CA LEU A 509 39.95 -80.88 -72.71
C LEU A 509 39.25 -81.21 -74.04
N VAL A 510 38.22 -80.45 -74.42
CA VAL A 510 37.52 -80.57 -75.71
C VAL A 510 38.46 -80.26 -76.87
N MET A 511 39.34 -79.26 -76.73
CA MET A 511 40.36 -78.94 -77.74
C MET A 511 41.36 -80.09 -77.92
N LYS A 512 41.87 -80.68 -76.82
CA LYS A 512 42.73 -81.88 -76.88
C LYS A 512 42.02 -83.07 -77.53
N LEU A 513 40.74 -83.29 -77.20
CA LEU A 513 39.93 -84.34 -77.80
C LEU A 513 39.67 -84.12 -79.30
N ALA A 514 39.53 -82.86 -79.75
CA ALA A 514 39.42 -82.52 -81.16
C ALA A 514 40.71 -82.83 -81.94
N LEU A 515 41.87 -82.46 -81.39
CA LEU A 515 43.19 -82.76 -81.99
C LEU A 515 43.46 -84.27 -82.08
N GLU A 516 43.12 -85.05 -81.06
CA GLU A 516 43.22 -86.51 -81.13
C GLU A 516 42.22 -87.13 -82.13
N ARG A 517 40.98 -86.60 -82.22
CA ARG A 517 40.03 -87.00 -83.27
C ARG A 517 40.57 -86.73 -84.67
N GLU A 518 41.18 -85.57 -84.91
CA GLU A 518 41.82 -85.23 -86.19
C GLU A 518 43.00 -86.17 -86.49
N ARG A 519 43.88 -86.41 -85.51
CA ARG A 519 44.99 -87.37 -85.59
C ARG A 519 44.52 -88.78 -85.95
N PHE A 520 43.44 -89.27 -85.34
CA PHE A 520 42.83 -90.55 -85.70
C PHE A 520 42.22 -90.54 -87.10
N GLN A 521 41.53 -89.47 -87.52
CA GLN A 521 41.00 -89.36 -88.89
C GLN A 521 42.11 -89.35 -89.95
N LEU A 522 43.23 -88.67 -89.68
CA LEU A 522 44.42 -88.71 -90.54
C LEU A 522 44.99 -90.13 -90.64
N GLN A 523 45.16 -90.84 -89.51
CA GLN A 523 45.59 -92.24 -89.49
C GLN A 523 44.63 -93.17 -90.26
N ILE A 524 43.32 -93.04 -90.03
CA ILE A 524 42.28 -93.79 -90.74
C ILE A 524 42.33 -93.49 -92.25
N SER A 525 42.53 -92.24 -92.66
CA SER A 525 42.66 -91.87 -94.07
C SER A 525 43.91 -92.49 -94.72
N ALA A 526 45.03 -92.58 -93.98
CA ALA A 526 46.26 -93.19 -94.44
C ALA A 526 46.12 -94.73 -94.55
N LEU A 527 45.47 -95.38 -93.58
CA LEU A 527 45.09 -96.79 -93.68
C LEU A 527 44.13 -97.04 -94.84
N ARG A 528 43.11 -96.19 -95.04
CA ARG A 528 42.16 -96.29 -96.16
C ARG A 528 42.87 -96.19 -97.51
N LYS A 529 43.86 -95.30 -97.65
CA LYS A 529 44.73 -95.21 -98.85
C LYS A 529 45.57 -96.49 -99.04
N LYS A 530 46.23 -96.98 -97.98
CA LYS A 530 47.00 -98.25 -98.03
C LYS A 530 46.13 -99.45 -98.40
N ASN A 531 44.94 -99.56 -97.81
CA ASN A 531 43.97 -100.63 -98.09
C ASN A 531 43.41 -100.54 -99.52
N LYS A 532 43.21 -99.33 -100.07
CA LYS A 532 42.87 -99.15 -101.48
C LYS A 532 43.98 -99.69 -102.39
N ILE A 533 45.25 -99.33 -102.13
CA ILE A 533 46.41 -99.81 -102.91
C ILE A 533 46.56 -101.34 -102.79
N LEU A 534 46.29 -101.91 -101.61
CA LEU A 534 46.28 -103.37 -101.41
C LEU A 534 45.13 -104.05 -102.15
N ALA A 535 43.92 -103.49 -102.12
CA ALA A 535 42.76 -104.02 -102.84
C ALA A 535 42.94 -103.92 -104.37
N GLU A 536 43.55 -102.85 -104.87
CA GLU A 536 43.96 -102.70 -106.27
C GLU A 536 45.03 -103.76 -106.62
N ARG A 537 46.04 -103.96 -105.75
CA ARG A 537 47.06 -105.02 -105.92
C ARG A 537 46.46 -106.44 -105.93
N CYS A 538 45.40 -106.69 -105.17
CA CYS A 538 44.64 -107.95 -105.24
C CYS A 538 43.88 -108.06 -106.57
N ARG A 539 43.13 -107.02 -106.97
CA ARG A 539 42.42 -106.98 -108.27
C ARG A 539 43.35 -107.15 -109.47
N THR A 540 44.61 -106.69 -109.40
CA THR A 540 45.61 -106.93 -110.46
C THR A 540 46.18 -108.35 -110.51
N LYS A 541 45.84 -109.23 -109.55
CA LYS A 541 46.19 -110.66 -109.61
C LYS A 541 45.04 -111.53 -110.12
N ASP A 542 43.81 -111.14 -109.83
CA ASP A 542 42.62 -111.94 -110.17
C ASP A 542 41.92 -111.40 -111.44
N HIS A 543 42.53 -111.69 -112.59
CA HIS A 543 41.85 -111.71 -113.89
C HIS A 543 42.05 -113.05 -114.61
N THR A 544 41.67 -114.12 -113.91
CA THR A 544 41.42 -115.44 -114.50
C THR A 544 40.03 -115.94 -114.08
N GLN A 545 39.11 -115.98 -115.05
CA GLN A 545 37.86 -116.79 -115.09
C GLN A 545 36.61 -116.46 -114.22
N ILE A 546 35.44 -116.76 -114.85
CA ILE A 546 34.11 -117.15 -114.29
C ILE A 546 33.31 -116.04 -113.55
N THR A 547 32.32 -115.36 -114.16
CA THR A 547 30.95 -115.79 -114.58
C THR A 547 29.98 -116.21 -113.44
N LEU A 548 28.73 -115.69 -113.47
CA LEU A 548 27.57 -116.02 -112.61
C LEU A 548 27.68 -115.57 -111.11
N SER A 549 26.60 -115.31 -110.35
CA SER A 549 25.16 -115.28 -110.64
C SER A 549 24.35 -114.37 -109.68
N HIS A 550 23.38 -113.62 -110.21
CA HIS A 550 21.98 -113.44 -109.76
C HIS A 550 21.58 -113.28 -108.26
N LYS A 551 20.86 -112.17 -107.96
CA LYS A 551 19.78 -111.99 -106.93
C LYS A 551 20.23 -111.92 -105.45
N GLY A 552 19.53 -111.29 -104.50
CA GLY A 552 18.27 -110.52 -104.50
C GLY A 552 18.44 -109.01 -104.20
N ASN A 553 17.38 -108.19 -104.12
CA ASN A 553 16.23 -108.24 -103.20
C ASN A 553 16.65 -108.12 -101.72
N ASP A 554 16.04 -107.33 -100.83
CA ASP A 554 15.06 -106.21 -100.91
C ASP A 554 15.10 -105.52 -99.52
N ASP A 555 14.27 -104.49 -99.33
CA ASP A 555 13.52 -104.11 -98.11
C ASP A 555 14.09 -104.48 -96.71
N ASP A 556 14.41 -103.53 -95.83
CA ASP A 556 13.51 -102.65 -95.03
C ASP A 556 13.27 -103.24 -93.61
N ASP A 557 12.55 -102.49 -92.78
CA ASP A 557 12.00 -102.84 -91.47
C ASP A 557 12.95 -103.09 -90.28
N ASN A 558 12.55 -102.41 -89.19
CA ASN A 558 12.54 -102.89 -87.80
C ASN A 558 13.84 -103.02 -86.97
N GLU A 559 13.78 -103.01 -85.63
CA GLU A 559 12.88 -102.39 -84.61
C GLU A 559 13.48 -102.76 -83.23
N PHE A 560 13.04 -102.12 -82.16
CA PHE A 560 13.39 -102.40 -80.75
C PHE A 560 14.87 -102.16 -80.35
N GLY A 561 15.19 -101.87 -79.08
CA GLY A 561 14.35 -101.65 -77.90
C GLY A 561 14.84 -100.42 -77.10
N ILE A 562 13.96 -99.71 -76.39
CA ILE A 562 13.56 -100.04 -75.00
C ILE A 562 14.78 -99.98 -74.07
N LEU A 563 14.93 -98.91 -73.26
CA LEU A 563 14.23 -98.83 -71.98
C LEU A 563 13.76 -97.41 -71.57
N LYS A 564 12.62 -97.37 -70.86
CA LYS A 564 12.19 -96.29 -69.95
C LYS A 564 13.11 -96.31 -68.68
N GLN A 565 13.09 -95.37 -67.74
CA GLN A 565 11.96 -95.03 -66.85
C GLN A 565 12.35 -93.93 -65.83
N SER A 566 11.34 -93.25 -65.25
CA SER A 566 11.25 -92.59 -63.91
C SER A 566 12.44 -91.79 -63.34
N GLU A 567 12.32 -90.56 -62.83
CA GLU A 567 11.26 -89.88 -62.04
C GLU A 567 11.15 -90.33 -60.57
N GLU A 568 10.99 -89.34 -59.67
CA GLU A 568 10.56 -89.40 -58.25
C GLU A 568 11.43 -90.08 -57.16
N ALA A 569 12.02 -89.25 -56.29
CA ALA A 569 12.13 -89.41 -54.82
C ALA A 569 12.68 -88.08 -54.23
N LEU A 570 12.00 -87.32 -53.36
CA LEU A 570 11.54 -87.57 -51.97
C LEU A 570 12.65 -87.51 -50.90
N THR A 571 12.75 -86.31 -50.31
CA THR A 571 12.89 -86.00 -48.87
C THR A 571 13.46 -87.05 -47.90
N GLU A 572 14.56 -86.69 -47.25
CA GLU A 572 14.76 -86.68 -45.78
C GLU A 572 15.94 -85.72 -45.51
N SER A 573 16.17 -85.05 -44.38
CA SER A 573 15.44 -84.67 -43.17
C SER A 573 16.55 -84.47 -42.11
N SER A 574 16.62 -83.31 -41.46
CA SER A 574 17.29 -83.19 -40.15
C SER A 574 16.82 -81.94 -39.41
N THR A 575 16.59 -82.09 -38.11
CA THR A 575 15.86 -81.16 -37.24
C THR A 575 16.79 -80.33 -36.34
N THR A 576 16.42 -79.08 -36.10
CA THR A 576 16.62 -78.43 -34.78
C THR A 576 15.37 -77.61 -34.45
N ASP A 577 15.04 -77.52 -33.15
CA ASP A 577 13.68 -77.21 -32.71
C ASP A 577 13.33 -75.73 -32.54
N PHE A 578 12.02 -75.46 -32.58
CA PHE A 578 11.42 -74.22 -32.11
C PHE A 578 11.51 -74.10 -30.58
N GLN A 579 11.83 -72.90 -30.08
CA GLN A 579 11.33 -72.45 -28.79
C GLN A 579 10.91 -70.98 -28.85
N VAL A 580 9.64 -70.75 -29.20
CA VAL A 580 9.00 -69.43 -29.11
C VAL A 580 8.31 -69.31 -27.76
N GLN A 581 8.81 -68.46 -26.87
CA GLN A 581 8.10 -68.11 -25.64
C GLN A 581 7.26 -66.84 -25.85
N LYS A 582 6.01 -67.03 -26.26
CA LYS A 582 4.98 -65.98 -26.17
C LYS A 582 4.37 -66.02 -24.77
N SER A 583 4.36 -64.89 -24.07
CA SER A 583 3.51 -64.68 -22.90
C SER A 583 2.86 -63.30 -22.99
N SER A 584 1.60 -63.22 -22.57
CA SER A 584 0.78 -62.00 -22.64
C SER A 584 -0.48 -62.18 -21.77
N VAL A 585 -0.99 -61.06 -21.23
CA VAL A 585 -2.34 -60.86 -20.63
C VAL A 585 -2.45 -60.88 -19.09
N ALA A 586 -3.20 -59.88 -18.61
CA ALA A 586 -3.91 -59.70 -17.32
C ALA A 586 -3.18 -59.05 -16.12
N MET A 587 -3.86 -58.04 -15.57
CA MET A 587 -3.70 -57.48 -14.22
C MET A 587 -4.39 -58.40 -13.18
N PRO A 588 -4.42 -58.01 -11.89
CA PRO A 588 -5.64 -57.32 -11.45
C PRO A 588 -5.40 -55.98 -10.73
N VAL A 589 -6.47 -55.18 -10.65
CA VAL A 589 -6.59 -53.92 -9.91
C VAL A 589 -7.05 -54.18 -8.47
N HIS A 590 -6.54 -53.44 -7.48
CA HIS A 590 -7.45 -52.79 -6.52
C HIS A 590 -6.89 -51.55 -5.81
N ASP A 591 -7.74 -50.54 -5.80
CA ASP A 591 -7.73 -49.25 -5.11
C ASP A 591 -7.94 -49.36 -3.58
N ALA A 592 -7.38 -48.43 -2.79
CA ALA A 592 -8.03 -47.69 -1.68
C ALA A 592 -7.06 -47.09 -0.62
N GLY A 593 -7.33 -45.84 -0.22
CA GLY A 593 -6.91 -45.21 1.06
C GLY A 593 -5.48 -44.64 1.13
N MET A 594 -5.14 -43.45 1.64
CA MET A 594 -5.73 -42.44 2.56
C MET A 594 -4.92 -42.32 3.87
N GLU A 595 -4.50 -41.08 4.18
CA GLU A 595 -4.00 -40.53 5.45
C GLU A 595 -2.67 -41.01 6.08
N THR A 596 -1.78 -40.03 6.22
CA THR A 596 -1.18 -39.59 7.50
C THR A 596 -0.40 -40.59 8.35
N THR A 597 0.92 -40.38 8.48
CA THR A 597 1.50 -40.19 9.84
C THR A 597 2.78 -39.36 9.87
N VAL A 598 2.90 -38.60 10.96
CA VAL A 598 4.06 -37.79 11.36
C VAL A 598 5.27 -38.67 11.70
N SER A 599 6.47 -38.18 11.42
CA SER A 599 7.58 -38.30 12.39
C SER A 599 8.43 -37.04 12.39
N ALA A 600 8.68 -36.51 13.59
CA ALA A 600 9.84 -35.67 13.88
C ALA A 600 11.10 -36.59 13.93
N GLU A 601 12.33 -36.17 14.21
CA GLU A 601 12.78 -34.99 14.95
C GLU A 601 14.28 -34.76 14.69
N ASN A 602 14.78 -33.54 14.84
CA ASN A 602 16.07 -33.22 15.47
C ASN A 602 16.31 -31.71 15.52
N SER A 603 16.56 -31.18 16.72
CA SER A 603 16.96 -29.79 16.99
C SER A 603 18.45 -29.56 16.64
N THR A 604 19.02 -28.36 16.61
CA THR A 604 19.20 -27.39 17.73
C THR A 604 19.89 -26.13 17.17
N GLY A 605 19.67 -24.89 17.61
CA GLY A 605 18.73 -24.35 18.62
C GLY A 605 19.38 -23.23 19.46
N ALA A 606 18.66 -22.15 19.77
CA ALA A 606 19.04 -21.11 20.76
C ALA A 606 17.83 -20.21 21.14
N GLU A 607 17.75 -19.81 22.42
CA GLU A 607 17.04 -18.64 23.02
C GLU A 607 15.52 -18.43 22.72
N SER A 608 14.64 -18.02 23.65
CA SER A 608 14.77 -17.59 25.06
C SER A 608 13.48 -17.88 25.86
N GLU A 609 13.40 -17.47 27.13
CA GLU A 609 12.32 -17.77 28.08
C GLU A 609 11.09 -16.86 27.98
N ILE A 610 9.88 -17.41 28.20
CA ILE A 610 8.93 -17.01 29.27
C ILE A 610 7.70 -17.95 29.28
N GLY A 611 7.13 -18.20 30.47
CA GLY A 611 6.26 -19.35 30.73
C GLY A 611 4.76 -19.21 30.37
N THR A 612 4.21 -20.26 29.76
CA THR A 612 2.78 -20.41 29.44
C THR A 612 1.90 -20.55 30.70
N VAL A 613 0.80 -19.79 30.79
CA VAL A 613 -0.24 -20.01 31.81
C VAL A 613 -1.60 -20.29 31.18
N ARG A 614 -2.00 -21.56 31.25
CA ARG A 614 -3.36 -22.15 31.25
C ARG A 614 -4.51 -21.31 30.68
N THR A 615 -5.12 -21.84 29.61
CA THR A 615 -6.50 -21.54 29.20
C THR A 615 -7.47 -21.62 30.39
N ILE A 616 -8.34 -20.61 30.54
CA ILE A 616 -9.40 -20.60 31.56
C ILE A 616 -10.75 -20.95 30.91
N GLU A 617 -11.50 -21.79 31.60
CA GLU A 617 -12.78 -22.37 31.18
C GLU A 617 -13.93 -21.33 31.20
N ALA A 618 -14.79 -21.37 30.18
CA ALA A 618 -15.78 -20.33 29.89
C ALA A 618 -17.07 -20.39 30.75
N THR A 619 -16.96 -20.55 32.07
CA THR A 619 -18.12 -20.66 32.97
C THR A 619 -17.91 -20.02 34.35
N GLN A 620 -18.01 -18.68 34.45
CA GLN A 620 -18.58 -17.93 35.61
C GLN A 620 -18.56 -16.39 35.41
N LEU A 621 -19.36 -15.85 34.47
CA LEU A 621 -19.75 -14.43 34.59
C LEU A 621 -20.70 -14.30 35.79
N THR A 622 -20.26 -13.63 36.85
CA THR A 622 -21.14 -13.35 37.98
C THR A 622 -22.22 -12.32 37.58
N PRO A 623 -23.49 -12.51 37.96
CA PRO A 623 -24.61 -11.72 37.43
C PRO A 623 -24.52 -10.22 37.77
N LYS A 624 -23.69 -9.85 38.76
CA LYS A 624 -23.40 -8.44 39.11
C LYS A 624 -22.81 -7.65 37.95
N PHE A 625 -21.91 -8.22 37.15
CA PHE A 625 -21.31 -7.51 36.01
C PHE A 625 -22.28 -7.38 34.84
N LEU A 626 -23.12 -8.39 34.61
CA LEU A 626 -24.17 -8.34 33.58
C LEU A 626 -25.23 -7.29 33.94
N ILE A 627 -25.63 -7.21 35.22
CA ILE A 627 -26.51 -6.14 35.73
C ILE A 627 -25.83 -4.76 35.61
N MET A 628 -24.54 -4.65 35.92
CA MET A 628 -23.80 -3.37 35.81
C MET A 628 -23.72 -2.88 34.35
N ALA A 629 -23.39 -3.77 33.41
CA ALA A 629 -23.38 -3.46 31.98
C ALA A 629 -24.77 -3.04 31.47
N LEU A 630 -25.83 -3.73 31.92
CA LEU A 630 -27.21 -3.41 31.55
C LEU A 630 -27.67 -2.07 32.17
N LEU A 631 -27.20 -1.72 33.38
CA LEU A 631 -27.40 -0.39 33.96
C LEU A 631 -26.66 0.72 33.19
N VAL A 632 -25.43 0.50 32.75
CA VAL A 632 -24.69 1.46 31.89
C VAL A 632 -25.41 1.67 30.56
N LEU A 633 -25.93 0.60 29.96
CA LEU A 633 -26.74 0.66 28.74
C LEU A 633 -28.06 1.42 28.95
N LEU A 634 -28.75 1.19 30.07
CA LEU A 634 -29.96 1.94 30.45
C LEU A 634 -29.68 3.42 30.69
N VAL A 635 -28.57 3.78 31.34
CA VAL A 635 -28.17 5.19 31.54
C VAL A 635 -27.87 5.85 30.19
N SER A 636 -27.16 5.18 29.29
CA SER A 636 -26.87 5.71 27.95
C SER A 636 -28.13 5.86 27.08
N ALA A 637 -29.10 4.94 27.22
CA ALA A 637 -30.40 5.05 26.57
C ALA A 637 -31.25 6.19 27.16
N LEU A 638 -31.18 6.43 28.47
CA LEU A 638 -31.86 7.53 29.15
C LEU A 638 -31.27 8.90 28.78
N THR A 639 -29.94 9.05 28.72
CA THR A 639 -29.32 10.31 28.29
C THR A 639 -29.64 10.61 26.82
N PHE A 640 -29.60 9.60 25.95
CA PHE A 640 -30.04 9.74 24.56
C PHE A 640 -31.53 10.14 24.44
N TYR A 641 -32.39 9.54 25.27
CA TYR A 641 -33.83 9.87 25.28
C TYR A 641 -34.09 11.30 25.78
N VAL A 642 -33.43 11.74 26.85
CA VAL A 642 -33.56 13.11 27.38
C VAL A 642 -33.05 14.13 26.36
N TYR A 643 -31.87 13.90 25.78
CA TYR A 643 -31.30 14.76 24.72
C TYR A 643 -32.23 14.87 23.49
N ARG A 644 -32.89 13.77 23.12
CA ARG A 644 -33.89 13.73 22.05
C ARG A 644 -35.21 14.43 22.40
N GLN A 645 -35.52 14.59 23.68
CA GLN A 645 -36.70 15.32 24.13
C GLN A 645 -36.42 16.83 24.27
N GLU A 646 -35.25 17.23 24.79
CA GLU A 646 -34.82 18.64 24.81
C GLU A 646 -34.64 19.22 23.39
N SER A 647 -34.30 18.38 22.40
CA SER A 647 -34.28 18.76 20.97
C SER A 647 -35.64 18.62 20.25
N SER A 648 -36.74 18.44 20.98
CA SER A 648 -38.11 18.40 20.45
C SER A 648 -39.04 19.49 21.01
N ASP A 649 -38.60 20.23 22.04
CA ASP A 649 -39.32 21.37 22.65
C ASP A 649 -38.63 22.73 22.34
N ALA A 650 -37.85 22.77 21.24
CA ALA A 650 -37.14 23.94 20.72
C ALA A 650 -37.40 24.13 19.21
#